data_AF-A0A1G7D7A2-F1
#
_entry.id   AF-A0A1G7D7A2-F1
#
_cell.length_a   1.000
_cell.length_b   1.000
_cell.length_c   1.000
_cell.angle_alpha   90.00
_cell.angle_beta   90.00
_cell.angle_gamma   90.00
#
_symmetry.space_group_name_H-M   'P 1'
#
loop_
_entity.id
_entity.type
_entity.pdbx_description
1 polymer ?
#
loop_
_entity_poly.entity_id
_entity_poly.type
_entity_poly.pdbx_seq_one_letter_code
_entity_poly.pdbx_strand_id
1 'polypeptide(L)'
;MTSVASSSTLARQLCDWLAPALEQGRYPFRKADCGLRLYSIRGPLHPDLVLWINPGSFVAAALLNLLQHPPDNDALINAQAAAEVLGLNHFVLWHPGGLDIYETGSLRIHQHIAAGEPRPAPQAAAALTELLEQLRLLCVLHTRPPEQLGAWHLYNLCEQALWRAGDLHATRLRRTAEPPADLESHVRQQMLLVLALLLDALADGRLPRHLGPQQLATFVAARRSPATTDSLPLPEEAAAAELLFVLHRLEQLSPFHPVERASQFIELLLHGSHPLAQAGLPQPKLPAADTAVLQLYCDDLLSDPAAIDIDQSGRLALKALLRRLHQTGSPPGRQETQLFALTACDLHHARACLVDSREPSAQQLPRLQGLLRQVWPGRRLILPPHSPLALWQLAYLLGLLPTGARCDLCLPAALLGQPAAETVLALIHQCCHLEQLQSDGSLCQLRLWRQPAEPGALTQLIHLNHQRALAWHDQPFATTPLQAQAPHQNITETEPPPAATAMPGRQQQVREAIDQQIAARPRFHFPADYLYDLASIERRHHTLNNGPWQLGQQLLENVSLLDCHGKRIVETDIDHAWALLLASHSQQQIELPLAQEACRELVLRYLEDLASLRTLILSESHAGLTPARLARRFATRLWRQLALPPWDRIRLCARQYGRSLPA
;
A
#
# COMPACT_ATOMS: atom_id res chain seq x y z
N MET A 1 -31.96 -18.14 33.95
CA MET A 1 -30.49 -18.07 33.82
C MET A 1 -30.19 -17.29 32.54
N THR A 2 -30.06 -15.98 32.69
CA THR A 2 -29.92 -15.03 31.58
C THR A 2 -28.52 -15.11 30.99
N SER A 3 -28.48 -15.24 29.67
CA SER A 3 -27.32 -15.20 28.79
C SER A 3 -26.28 -14.15 29.23
N VAL A 4 -25.04 -14.59 29.44
CA VAL A 4 -23.87 -13.72 29.59
C VAL A 4 -23.64 -13.08 28.23
N ALA A 5 -24.01 -11.81 28.07
CA ALA A 5 -23.58 -11.02 26.92
C ALA A 5 -22.04 -10.99 26.92
N SER A 6 -21.41 -11.26 25.76
CA SER A 6 -19.96 -11.09 25.62
C SER A 6 -19.57 -9.65 25.95
N SER A 7 -18.38 -9.41 26.52
CA SER A 7 -17.87 -8.06 26.84
C SER A 7 -17.98 -7.10 25.65
N SER A 8 -17.75 -7.61 24.44
CA SER A 8 -17.92 -6.90 23.17
C SER A 8 -19.34 -6.40 22.88
N THR A 9 -20.36 -7.12 23.34
CA THR A 9 -21.77 -6.72 23.15
C THR A 9 -22.14 -5.60 24.12
N LEU A 10 -21.66 -5.68 25.37
CA LEU A 10 -21.86 -4.63 26.37
C LEU A 10 -21.11 -3.34 26.01
N ALA A 11 -19.88 -3.44 25.50
CA ALA A 11 -19.11 -2.29 25.04
C ALA A 11 -19.83 -1.52 23.92
N ARG A 12 -20.43 -2.23 22.95
CA ARG A 12 -21.26 -1.60 21.90
C ARG A 12 -22.49 -0.92 22.46
N GLN A 13 -23.20 -1.57 23.39
CA GLN A 13 -24.36 -0.96 24.05
C GLN A 13 -23.98 0.32 24.80
N LEU A 14 -22.82 0.35 25.45
CA LEU A 14 -22.31 1.57 26.11
C LEU A 14 -22.00 2.67 25.09
N CYS A 15 -21.37 2.36 23.95
CA CYS A 15 -21.18 3.34 22.88
C CYS A 15 -22.52 3.94 22.41
N ASP A 16 -23.53 3.10 22.18
CA ASP A 16 -24.87 3.54 21.74
C ASP A 16 -25.55 4.42 22.80
N TRP A 17 -25.38 4.11 24.08
CA TRP A 17 -25.92 4.93 25.18
C TRP A 17 -25.21 6.27 25.33
N LEU A 18 -23.91 6.31 25.01
CA LEU A 18 -23.10 7.53 25.08
C LEU A 18 -23.37 8.47 23.91
N ALA A 19 -23.67 7.95 22.72
CA ALA A 19 -23.80 8.74 21.50
C ALA A 19 -24.70 9.98 21.64
N PRO A 20 -25.92 9.91 22.20
CA PRO A 20 -26.78 11.10 22.35
C PRO A 20 -26.16 12.16 23.27
N ALA A 21 -25.47 11.75 24.33
CA ALA A 21 -24.83 12.68 25.27
C ALA A 21 -23.60 13.37 24.66
N LEU A 22 -22.90 12.70 23.75
CA LEU A 22 -21.77 13.26 23.01
C LEU A 22 -22.24 14.23 21.90
N GLU A 23 -23.32 13.89 21.19
CA GLU A 23 -23.91 14.75 20.15
C GLU A 23 -24.43 16.09 20.69
N GLN A 24 -24.93 16.11 21.93
CA GLN A 24 -25.37 17.32 22.60
C GLN A 24 -24.22 18.29 22.95
N GLY A 25 -22.96 17.87 22.83
CA GLY A 25 -21.78 18.72 23.04
C GLY A 25 -21.53 19.13 24.49
N ARG A 26 -22.19 18.48 25.47
CA ARG A 26 -22.04 18.78 26.91
C ARG A 26 -20.65 18.43 27.44
N TYR A 27 -19.98 17.46 26.82
CA TYR A 27 -18.67 16.97 27.20
C TYR A 27 -17.65 17.26 26.09
N PRO A 28 -16.34 17.36 26.40
CA PRO A 28 -15.29 17.54 25.40
C PRO A 28 -15.10 16.31 24.50
N PHE A 29 -15.77 15.19 24.81
CA PHE A 29 -15.68 13.94 24.06
C PHE A 29 -16.59 14.01 22.84
N ARG A 30 -16.04 13.73 21.67
CA ARG A 30 -16.74 13.78 20.38
C ARG A 30 -17.17 12.41 19.87
N LYS A 31 -16.52 11.34 20.34
CA LYS A 31 -16.78 9.98 19.86
C LYS A 31 -16.43 8.96 20.93
N ALA A 32 -17.20 7.86 20.98
CA ALA A 32 -16.84 6.64 21.67
C ALA A 32 -16.59 5.54 20.63
N ASP A 33 -15.45 4.86 20.70
CA ASP A 33 -15.14 3.71 19.83
C ASP A 33 -14.92 2.45 20.67
N CYS A 34 -15.38 1.32 20.16
CA CYS A 34 -15.14 0.00 20.72
C CYS A 34 -14.28 -0.85 19.77
N GLY A 35 -13.49 -1.77 20.32
CA GLY A 35 -12.70 -2.71 19.50
C GLY A 35 -11.48 -2.08 18.82
N LEU A 36 -10.96 -0.99 19.39
CA LEU A 36 -9.70 -0.40 18.95
C LEU A 36 -8.56 -1.41 19.14
N ARG A 37 -7.69 -1.53 18.15
CA ARG A 37 -6.44 -2.29 18.27
C ARG A 37 -5.30 -1.32 18.55
N LEU A 38 -4.65 -1.50 19.68
CA LEU A 38 -3.46 -0.76 20.08
C LEU A 38 -2.26 -1.70 20.12
N TYR A 39 -1.07 -1.15 20.01
CA TYR A 39 0.19 -1.89 20.11
C TYR A 39 1.05 -1.31 21.21
N SER A 40 1.69 -2.19 21.98
CA SER A 40 2.58 -1.84 23.08
C SER A 40 3.78 -2.80 23.12
N ILE A 41 4.71 -2.55 24.05
CA ILE A 41 5.81 -3.47 24.33
C ILE A 41 5.33 -4.86 24.79
N ARG A 42 4.11 -4.96 25.33
CA ARG A 42 3.48 -6.23 25.73
C ARG A 42 2.79 -6.95 24.56
N GLY A 43 2.82 -6.37 23.36
CA GLY A 43 2.11 -6.85 22.18
C GLY A 43 0.80 -6.09 21.93
N PRO A 44 -0.12 -6.68 21.12
CA PRO A 44 -1.39 -6.06 20.79
C PRO A 44 -2.31 -5.98 22.01
N LEU A 45 -2.96 -4.83 22.18
CA LEU A 45 -3.93 -4.52 23.23
C LEU A 45 -5.29 -4.24 22.60
N HIS A 46 -6.35 -4.69 23.27
CA HIS A 46 -7.73 -4.55 22.82
C HIS A 46 -8.58 -3.92 23.92
N PRO A 47 -8.49 -2.59 24.12
CA PRO A 47 -9.39 -1.89 25.02
C PRO A 47 -10.85 -2.06 24.60
N ASP A 48 -11.75 -2.20 25.59
CA ASP A 48 -13.18 -2.39 25.30
C ASP A 48 -13.80 -1.11 24.73
N LEU A 49 -13.48 0.05 25.32
CA LEU A 49 -14.03 1.34 24.92
C LEU A 49 -13.03 2.49 25.11
N VAL A 50 -12.93 3.37 24.11
CA VAL A 50 -12.11 4.59 24.14
C VAL A 50 -13.00 5.80 23.86
N LEU A 51 -12.90 6.82 24.71
CA LEU A 51 -13.54 8.13 24.48
C LEU A 51 -12.53 9.06 23.83
N TRP A 52 -12.92 9.67 22.71
CA TRP A 52 -12.07 10.56 21.92
C TRP A 52 -12.48 12.01 22.08
N ILE A 53 -11.50 12.90 22.29
CA ILE A 53 -11.66 14.34 22.06
C ILE A 53 -11.55 14.61 20.56
N ASN A 54 -10.53 14.02 19.93
CA ASN A 54 -10.37 14.06 18.48
C ASN A 54 -9.76 12.73 17.99
N PRO A 55 -10.56 11.84 17.38
CA PRO A 55 -10.08 10.56 16.87
C PRO A 55 -9.15 10.72 15.67
N GLY A 56 -9.25 11.83 14.93
CA GLY A 56 -8.30 12.17 13.86
C GLY A 56 -6.91 12.37 14.43
N SER A 57 -6.78 13.21 15.47
CA SER A 57 -5.49 13.58 16.09
C SER A 57 -5.00 12.57 17.13
N PHE A 58 -5.66 11.43 17.23
CA PHE A 58 -5.37 10.41 18.24
C PHE A 58 -5.34 10.98 19.67
N VAL A 59 -6.23 11.97 19.92
CA VAL A 59 -6.39 12.59 21.25
C VAL A 59 -7.53 11.90 21.96
N ALA A 60 -7.17 10.89 22.75
CA ALA A 60 -8.10 10.22 23.65
C ALA A 60 -8.34 11.08 24.89
N ALA A 61 -9.55 10.97 25.43
CA ALA A 61 -9.93 11.53 26.70
C ALA A 61 -9.89 10.47 27.81
N ALA A 62 -10.32 9.26 27.51
CA ALA A 62 -10.42 8.19 28.49
C ALA A 62 -10.39 6.81 27.83
N LEU A 63 -10.00 5.83 28.64
CA LEU A 63 -9.99 4.42 28.34
C LEU A 63 -10.84 3.68 29.38
N LEU A 64 -11.71 2.77 28.92
CA LEU A 64 -12.58 1.95 29.76
C LEU A 64 -12.43 0.46 29.40
N ASN A 65 -12.11 -0.37 30.39
CA ASN A 65 -12.09 -1.82 30.26
C ASN A 65 -13.17 -2.46 31.14
N LEU A 66 -13.89 -3.43 30.59
CA LEU A 66 -15.01 -4.12 31.21
C LEU A 66 -14.54 -5.48 31.76
N LEU A 67 -14.61 -5.64 33.07
CA LEU A 67 -14.16 -6.83 33.79
C LEU A 67 -15.35 -7.62 34.36
N GLN A 68 -15.26 -8.95 34.26
CA GLN A 68 -16.26 -9.85 34.84
C GLN A 68 -15.97 -10.17 36.32
N HIS A 69 -14.74 -9.89 36.76
CA HIS A 69 -14.24 -10.13 38.10
C HIS A 69 -13.50 -8.89 38.59
N PRO A 70 -13.23 -8.76 39.90
CA PRO A 70 -12.31 -7.74 40.41
C PRO A 70 -10.97 -7.77 39.64
N PRO A 71 -10.32 -6.60 39.44
CA PRO A 71 -9.12 -6.51 38.65
C PRO A 71 -7.98 -7.35 39.22
N ASP A 72 -7.39 -8.18 38.37
CA ASP A 72 -6.12 -8.83 38.65
C ASP A 72 -4.93 -7.97 38.15
N ASN A 73 -3.72 -8.41 38.47
CA ASN A 73 -2.50 -7.67 38.08
C ASN A 73 -2.36 -7.56 36.56
N ASP A 74 -2.75 -8.58 35.80
CA ASP A 74 -2.62 -8.56 34.35
C ASP A 74 -3.61 -7.58 33.70
N ALA A 75 -4.85 -7.52 34.18
CA ALA A 75 -5.82 -6.53 33.74
C ALA A 75 -5.33 -5.10 34.03
N LEU A 76 -4.78 -4.86 35.23
CA LEU A 76 -4.22 -3.56 35.61
C LEU A 76 -3.06 -3.16 34.69
N ILE A 77 -2.07 -4.03 34.47
CA ILE A 77 -0.90 -3.68 33.67
C ILE A 77 -1.28 -3.53 32.18
N ASN A 78 -2.20 -4.35 31.66
CA ASN A 78 -2.66 -4.20 30.27
C ASN A 78 -3.44 -2.89 30.07
N ALA A 79 -4.30 -2.52 31.02
CA ALA A 79 -5.04 -1.25 30.98
C ALA A 79 -4.10 -0.04 31.13
N GLN A 80 -3.10 -0.12 32.01
CA GLN A 80 -2.03 0.86 32.15
C GLN A 80 -1.28 1.05 30.83
N ALA A 81 -0.81 -0.04 30.22
CA ALA A 81 -0.11 0.01 28.93
C ALA A 81 -0.98 0.63 27.82
N ALA A 82 -2.28 0.28 27.77
CA ALA A 82 -3.22 0.87 26.82
C ALA A 82 -3.41 2.38 27.05
N ALA A 83 -3.50 2.80 28.31
CA ALA A 83 -3.58 4.21 28.68
C ALA A 83 -2.32 4.98 28.26
N GLU A 84 -1.13 4.40 28.49
CA GLU A 84 0.13 5.03 28.14
C GLU A 84 0.27 5.28 26.64
N VAL A 85 -0.08 4.29 25.81
CA VAL A 85 0.01 4.45 24.35
C VAL A 85 -1.07 5.38 23.80
N LEU A 86 -2.18 5.58 24.52
CA LEU A 86 -3.18 6.62 24.21
C LEU A 86 -2.79 8.01 24.72
N GLY A 87 -1.69 8.14 25.47
CA GLY A 87 -1.26 9.41 26.06
C GLY A 87 -2.08 9.83 27.27
N LEU A 88 -2.73 8.89 27.96
CA LEU A 88 -3.59 9.14 29.11
C LEU A 88 -2.85 8.96 30.44
N ASN A 89 -3.14 9.87 31.38
CA ASN A 89 -2.68 9.77 32.78
C ASN A 89 -3.62 8.96 33.67
N HIS A 90 -4.76 8.52 33.14
CA HIS A 90 -5.74 7.74 33.85
C HIS A 90 -6.38 6.69 32.93
N PHE A 91 -6.92 5.65 33.54
CA PHE A 91 -7.76 4.66 32.88
C PHE A 91 -8.85 4.16 33.82
N VAL A 92 -9.91 3.59 33.27
CA VAL A 92 -11.09 3.20 34.02
C VAL A 92 -11.29 1.69 33.90
N LEU A 93 -11.48 1.02 35.05
CA LEU A 93 -11.88 -0.38 35.11
C LEU A 93 -13.31 -0.46 35.62
N TRP A 94 -14.19 -1.06 34.82
CA TRP A 94 -15.55 -1.39 35.25
C TRP A 94 -15.60 -2.84 35.67
N HIS A 95 -15.77 -3.11 36.96
CA HIS A 95 -15.86 -4.45 37.52
C HIS A 95 -17.17 -4.61 38.31
N PRO A 96 -17.49 -5.82 38.84
CA PRO A 96 -18.76 -6.03 39.55
C PRO A 96 -18.97 -5.15 40.80
N GLY A 97 -17.88 -4.65 41.40
CA GLY A 97 -17.93 -3.80 42.60
C GLY A 97 -18.11 -2.30 42.31
N GLY A 98 -17.99 -1.87 41.07
CA GLY A 98 -18.04 -0.45 40.72
C GLY A 98 -17.18 -0.08 39.51
N LEU A 99 -16.93 1.22 39.40
CA LEU A 99 -16.04 1.84 38.43
C LEU A 99 -14.87 2.47 39.19
N ASP A 100 -13.67 2.00 38.88
CA ASP A 100 -12.44 2.55 39.44
C ASP A 100 -11.71 3.36 38.37
N ILE A 101 -11.35 4.60 38.72
CA ILE A 101 -10.44 5.43 37.93
C ILE A 101 -9.04 5.29 38.53
N TYR A 102 -8.12 4.72 37.77
CA TYR A 102 -6.72 4.54 38.16
C TYR A 102 -5.82 5.61 37.57
N GLU A 103 -4.80 6.01 38.32
CA GLU A 103 -3.68 6.79 37.79
C GLU A 103 -2.65 5.89 37.11
N THR A 104 -2.31 6.20 35.86
CA THR A 104 -1.41 5.37 35.05
C THR A 104 -0.03 5.20 35.68
N GLY A 105 0.53 6.21 36.34
CA GLY A 105 1.89 6.15 36.89
C GLY A 105 2.02 5.40 38.23
N SER A 106 0.98 5.45 39.07
CA SER A 106 1.03 4.95 40.44
C SER A 106 0.19 3.69 40.66
N LEU A 107 -0.70 3.36 39.71
CA LEU A 107 -1.76 2.35 39.83
C LEU A 107 -2.62 2.54 41.09
N ARG A 108 -2.68 3.77 41.61
CA ARG A 108 -3.58 4.12 42.71
C ARG A 108 -4.95 4.46 42.15
N ILE A 109 -5.98 4.08 42.91
CA ILE A 109 -7.35 4.49 42.64
C ILE A 109 -7.44 5.99 42.95
N HIS A 110 -7.65 6.78 41.91
CA HIS A 110 -7.98 8.20 42.01
C HIS A 110 -9.39 8.38 42.55
N GLN A 111 -10.34 7.59 42.03
CA GLN A 111 -11.74 7.64 42.43
C GLN A 111 -12.42 6.29 42.24
N HIS A 112 -13.28 5.94 43.19
CA HIS A 112 -14.19 4.80 43.10
C HIS A 112 -15.63 5.31 43.00
N ILE A 113 -16.37 4.84 42.00
CA ILE A 113 -17.81 5.09 41.82
C ILE A 113 -18.52 3.76 42.10
N ALA A 114 -19.23 3.70 43.23
CA ALA A 114 -19.88 2.49 43.68
C ALA A 114 -20.97 2.03 42.70
N ALA A 115 -21.00 0.74 42.40
CA ALA A 115 -22.16 0.14 41.74
C ALA A 115 -23.29 0.01 42.77
N GLY A 116 -24.42 0.68 42.56
CA GLY A 116 -25.64 0.37 43.31
C GLY A 116 -26.05 -1.09 43.10
N GLU A 117 -26.49 -1.78 44.15
CA GLU A 117 -27.05 -3.14 44.04
C GLU A 117 -28.29 -3.18 43.12
N PRO A 118 -28.66 -4.36 42.58
CA PRO A 118 -28.38 -4.86 41.24
C PRO A 118 -29.17 -4.20 40.08
N ARG A 119 -28.50 -4.19 38.91
CA ARG A 119 -28.83 -3.65 37.57
C ARG A 119 -30.30 -3.73 37.11
N PRO A 120 -30.96 -2.56 36.97
CA PRO A 120 -31.64 -2.18 35.73
C PRO A 120 -30.87 -1.06 34.99
N ALA A 121 -31.12 -0.91 33.69
CA ALA A 121 -30.51 0.08 32.79
C ALA A 121 -30.33 1.53 33.35
N PRO A 122 -31.28 2.12 34.12
CA PRO A 122 -31.14 3.51 34.59
C PRO A 122 -30.01 3.75 35.59
N GLN A 123 -29.63 2.76 36.42
CA GLN A 123 -28.54 2.94 37.39
C GLN A 123 -27.16 2.86 36.72
N ALA A 124 -27.02 2.02 35.69
CA ALA A 124 -25.81 2.00 34.86
C ALA A 124 -25.63 3.34 34.11
N ALA A 125 -26.73 3.95 33.65
CA ALA A 125 -26.69 5.28 33.03
C ALA A 125 -26.30 6.38 34.02
N ALA A 126 -26.73 6.30 35.29
CA ALA A 126 -26.34 7.24 36.34
C ALA A 126 -24.84 7.16 36.66
N ALA A 127 -24.31 5.94 36.88
CA ALA A 127 -22.88 5.72 37.11
C ALA A 127 -22.02 6.16 35.90
N LEU A 128 -22.50 5.93 34.68
CA LEU A 128 -21.85 6.41 33.46
C LEU A 128 -21.88 7.94 33.35
N THR A 129 -22.97 8.59 33.76
CA THR A 129 -23.07 10.06 33.77
C THR A 129 -22.10 10.66 34.79
N GLU A 130 -22.02 10.08 35.99
CA GLU A 130 -21.04 10.47 37.01
C GLU A 130 -19.61 10.29 36.48
N LEU A 131 -19.32 9.15 35.85
CA LEU A 131 -18.03 8.90 35.22
C LEU A 131 -17.68 9.97 34.17
N LEU A 132 -18.61 10.33 33.29
CA LEU A 132 -18.37 11.37 32.27
C LEU A 132 -18.06 12.74 32.88
N GLU A 133 -18.74 13.11 33.97
CA GLU A 133 -18.47 14.36 34.69
C GLU A 133 -17.07 14.36 35.31
N GLN A 134 -16.62 13.23 35.87
CA GLN A 134 -15.26 13.09 36.41
C GLN A 134 -14.21 13.13 35.30
N LEU A 135 -14.41 12.37 34.23
CA LEU A 135 -13.49 12.36 33.09
C LEU A 135 -13.40 13.73 32.42
N ARG A 136 -14.48 14.53 32.42
CA ARG A 136 -14.46 15.91 31.91
C ARG A 136 -13.49 16.80 32.67
N LEU A 137 -13.40 16.63 33.99
CA LEU A 137 -12.43 17.33 34.81
C LEU A 137 -11.01 16.81 34.53
N LEU A 138 -10.84 15.50 34.53
CA LEU A 138 -9.53 14.85 34.39
C LEU A 138 -8.87 15.10 33.04
N CYS A 139 -9.64 15.17 31.94
CA CYS A 139 -9.08 15.41 30.62
C CYS A 139 -8.45 16.82 30.48
N VAL A 140 -8.92 17.79 31.28
CA VAL A 140 -8.38 19.15 31.32
C VAL A 140 -7.19 19.24 32.29
N LEU A 141 -7.30 18.63 33.47
CA LEU A 141 -6.29 18.76 34.51
C LEU A 141 -5.05 17.87 34.29
N HIS A 142 -5.23 16.72 33.63
CA HIS A 142 -4.20 15.69 33.52
C HIS A 142 -3.79 15.41 32.06
N THR A 143 -3.81 16.43 31.20
CA THR A 143 -3.31 16.28 29.82
C THR A 143 -1.80 15.99 29.85
N ARG A 144 -1.35 14.94 29.16
CA ARG A 144 0.09 14.68 29.00
C ARG A 144 0.70 15.68 28.01
N PRO A 145 1.77 16.38 28.39
CA PRO A 145 2.48 17.26 27.47
C PRO A 145 3.24 16.41 26.42
N PRO A 146 3.51 16.96 25.23
CA PRO A 146 4.13 16.23 24.12
C PRO A 146 5.42 15.50 24.48
N GLU A 147 6.25 16.05 25.37
CA GLU A 147 7.55 15.50 25.76
C GLU A 147 7.40 14.21 26.59
N GLN A 148 6.25 14.01 27.24
CA GLN A 148 5.95 12.80 28.03
C GLN A 148 5.30 11.68 27.20
N LEU A 149 4.96 11.94 25.93
CA LEU A 149 4.42 10.92 25.05
C LEU A 149 5.55 10.01 24.54
N GLY A 150 5.40 8.71 24.75
CA GLY A 150 6.39 7.71 24.33
C GLY A 150 6.33 7.36 22.84
N ALA A 151 7.35 6.63 22.36
CA ALA A 151 7.43 6.18 20.97
C ALA A 151 6.22 5.35 20.52
N TRP A 152 5.67 4.52 21.42
CA TRP A 152 4.47 3.73 21.14
C TRP A 152 3.22 4.59 20.87
N HIS A 153 3.10 5.78 21.47
CA HIS A 153 2.00 6.69 21.15
C HIS A 153 2.08 7.18 19.71
N LEU A 154 3.28 7.61 19.29
CA LEU A 154 3.54 8.06 17.92
C LEU A 154 3.33 6.92 16.91
N TYR A 155 3.78 5.71 17.25
CA TYR A 155 3.54 4.51 16.45
C TYR A 155 2.05 4.24 16.26
N ASN A 156 1.24 4.23 17.32
CA ASN A 156 -0.20 3.98 17.20
C ASN A 156 -0.93 5.09 16.42
N LEU A 157 -0.54 6.36 16.60
CA LEU A 157 -1.05 7.47 15.80
C LEU A 157 -0.82 7.21 14.30
N CYS A 158 0.40 6.83 13.91
CA CYS A 158 0.73 6.50 12.52
C CYS A 158 0.02 5.24 12.01
N GLU A 159 -0.02 4.16 12.80
CA GLU A 159 -0.69 2.91 12.40
C GLU A 159 -2.18 3.12 12.14
N GLN A 160 -2.87 3.90 12.97
CA GLN A 160 -4.27 4.24 12.74
C GLN A 160 -4.46 5.07 11.47
N ALA A 161 -3.53 5.99 11.18
CA ALA A 161 -3.54 6.77 9.95
C ALA A 161 -3.34 5.89 8.72
N LEU A 162 -2.35 4.99 8.76
CA LEU A 162 -2.05 4.04 7.69
C LEU A 162 -3.24 3.12 7.42
N TRP A 163 -3.93 2.68 8.47
CA TRP A 163 -5.13 1.86 8.34
C TRP A 163 -6.27 2.64 7.67
N ARG A 164 -6.62 3.84 8.15
CA ARG A 164 -7.69 4.67 7.56
C ARG A 164 -7.39 5.09 6.12
N ALA A 165 -6.18 5.61 5.88
CA ALA A 165 -5.74 5.98 4.54
C ALA A 165 -5.72 4.76 3.60
N GLY A 166 -5.33 3.60 4.13
CA GLY A 166 -5.33 2.33 3.41
C GLY A 166 -6.73 1.89 3.01
N ASP A 167 -7.70 1.89 3.92
CA ASP A 167 -9.08 1.49 3.62
C ASP A 167 -9.73 2.37 2.54
N LEU A 168 -9.50 3.68 2.63
CA LEU A 168 -9.95 4.65 1.62
C LEU A 168 -9.32 4.35 0.26
N HIS A 169 -8.00 4.15 0.22
CA HIS A 169 -7.29 3.88 -1.03
C HIS A 169 -7.64 2.52 -1.63
N ALA A 170 -7.82 1.49 -0.79
CA ALA A 170 -8.25 0.16 -1.20
C ALA A 170 -9.65 0.20 -1.83
N THR A 171 -10.57 0.99 -1.28
CA THR A 171 -11.93 1.16 -1.82
C THR A 171 -11.90 1.68 -3.26
N ARG A 172 -11.01 2.61 -3.59
CA ARG A 172 -10.81 3.10 -4.96
C ARG A 172 -10.21 2.03 -5.86
N LEU A 173 -9.15 1.34 -5.41
CA LEU A 173 -8.49 0.33 -6.22
C LEU A 173 -9.42 -0.86 -6.53
N ARG A 174 -10.35 -1.21 -5.63
CA ARG A 174 -11.40 -2.20 -5.89
C ARG A 174 -12.31 -1.82 -7.07
N ARG A 175 -12.42 -0.53 -7.39
CA ARG A 175 -13.22 -0.03 -8.53
C ARG A 175 -12.45 -0.03 -9.85
N THR A 176 -11.16 -0.39 -9.84
CA THR A 176 -10.36 -0.56 -11.06
C THR A 176 -10.62 -1.91 -11.71
N ALA A 177 -10.40 -2.03 -13.02
CA ALA A 177 -10.68 -3.25 -13.76
C ALA A 177 -9.82 -4.46 -13.32
N GLU A 178 -8.61 -4.20 -12.81
CA GLU A 178 -7.66 -5.21 -12.35
C GLU A 178 -7.04 -4.78 -11.01
N PRO A 179 -7.72 -5.03 -9.87
CA PRO A 179 -7.13 -4.76 -8.57
C PRO A 179 -5.92 -5.69 -8.33
N PRO A 180 -4.90 -5.24 -7.57
CA PRO A 180 -3.80 -6.10 -7.15
C PRO A 180 -4.30 -7.36 -6.43
N ALA A 181 -3.64 -8.51 -6.67
CA ALA A 181 -4.02 -9.79 -6.08
C ALA A 181 -4.02 -9.79 -4.54
N ASP A 182 -3.07 -9.06 -3.93
CA ASP A 182 -3.02 -8.79 -2.50
C ASP A 182 -3.16 -7.29 -2.27
N LEU A 183 -4.42 -6.83 -2.36
CA LEU A 183 -4.75 -5.42 -2.33
C LEU A 183 -4.37 -4.76 -1.00
N GLU A 184 -4.61 -5.43 0.13
CA GLU A 184 -4.38 -4.85 1.46
C GLU A 184 -2.89 -4.63 1.71
N SER A 185 -2.06 -5.64 1.44
CA SER A 185 -0.61 -5.52 1.56
C SER A 185 -0.06 -4.47 0.58
N HIS A 186 -0.55 -4.46 -0.66
CA HIS A 186 -0.14 -3.49 -1.67
C HIS A 186 -0.43 -2.05 -1.22
N VAL A 187 -1.65 -1.77 -0.76
CA VAL A 187 -2.04 -0.44 -0.30
C VAL A 187 -1.29 -0.04 0.96
N ARG A 188 -1.10 -0.96 1.91
CA ARG A 188 -0.32 -0.70 3.12
C ARG A 188 1.12 -0.30 2.80
N GLN A 189 1.77 -1.01 1.88
CA GLN A 189 3.13 -0.67 1.42
C GLN A 189 3.19 0.71 0.76
N GLN A 190 2.18 1.04 -0.03
CA GLN A 190 2.06 2.34 -0.68
C GLN A 190 1.90 3.48 0.33
N MET A 191 0.99 3.34 1.30
CA MET A 191 0.78 4.36 2.32
C MET A 191 2.00 4.51 3.24
N LEU A 192 2.69 3.41 3.55
CA LEU A 192 3.92 3.45 4.33
C LEU A 192 5.03 4.22 3.61
N LEU A 193 5.19 4.04 2.30
CA LEU A 193 6.17 4.81 1.52
C LEU A 193 5.87 6.31 1.58
N VAL A 194 4.61 6.70 1.38
CA VAL A 194 4.21 8.12 1.46
C VAL A 194 4.49 8.66 2.86
N LEU A 195 4.09 7.94 3.92
CA LEU A 195 4.34 8.34 5.30
C LEU A 195 5.84 8.46 5.59
N ALA A 196 6.65 7.49 5.18
CA ALA A 196 8.10 7.51 5.41
C ALA A 196 8.77 8.74 4.76
N LEU A 197 8.37 9.10 3.54
CA LEU A 197 8.88 10.28 2.85
C LEU A 197 8.40 11.60 3.50
N LEU A 198 7.19 11.61 4.06
CA LEU A 198 6.69 12.74 4.86
C LEU A 198 7.42 12.88 6.20
N LEU A 199 7.71 11.76 6.87
CA LEU A 199 8.49 11.73 8.11
C LEU A 199 9.92 12.21 7.86
N ASP A 200 10.53 11.80 6.76
CA ASP A 200 11.86 12.29 6.36
C ASP A 200 11.87 13.81 6.15
N ALA A 201 10.84 14.32 5.47
CA ALA A 201 10.65 15.75 5.26
C ALA A 201 10.47 16.53 6.56
N LEU A 202 9.73 15.95 7.52
CA LEU A 202 9.49 16.52 8.84
C LEU A 202 10.79 16.55 9.66
N ALA A 203 11.58 15.47 9.62
CA ALA A 203 12.87 15.39 10.31
C ALA A 203 13.85 16.46 9.80
N ASP A 204 13.85 16.74 8.50
CA ASP A 204 14.70 17.76 7.88
C ASP A 204 14.19 19.21 8.08
N GLY A 205 13.00 19.41 8.64
CA GLY A 205 12.35 20.72 8.70
C GLY A 205 12.02 21.31 7.32
N ARG A 206 11.89 20.47 6.29
CA ARG A 206 11.66 20.86 4.87
C ARG A 206 10.21 20.65 4.43
N LEU A 207 9.26 20.76 5.35
CA LEU A 207 7.85 20.69 5.04
C LEU A 207 7.32 22.03 4.51
N PRO A 208 6.61 22.04 3.36
CA PRO A 208 5.94 23.24 2.88
C PRO A 208 4.83 23.63 3.85
N ARG A 209 4.71 24.94 4.13
CA ARG A 209 3.71 25.48 5.06
C ARG A 209 2.25 25.24 4.64
N HIS A 210 2.02 24.95 3.35
CA HIS A 210 0.67 24.76 2.79
C HIS A 210 0.60 23.51 1.90
N LEU A 211 1.13 22.38 2.39
CA LEU A 211 1.04 21.13 1.65
C LEU A 211 -0.39 20.58 1.68
N GLY A 212 -1.13 20.79 0.59
CA GLY A 212 -2.48 20.25 0.42
C GLY A 212 -2.51 18.83 -0.16
N PRO A 213 -3.64 18.10 -0.03
CA PRO A 213 -3.80 16.73 -0.56
C PRO A 213 -3.42 16.58 -2.04
N GLN A 214 -3.79 17.54 -2.88
CA GLN A 214 -3.52 17.52 -4.32
C GLN A 214 -2.03 17.72 -4.65
N GLN A 215 -1.29 18.40 -3.77
CA GLN A 215 0.14 18.69 -3.95
C GLN A 215 1.03 17.57 -3.39
N LEU A 216 0.50 16.74 -2.48
CA LEU A 216 1.21 15.64 -1.84
C LEU A 216 1.88 14.71 -2.86
N ALA A 217 1.14 14.34 -3.90
CA ALA A 217 1.62 13.55 -5.02
C ALA A 217 2.95 14.06 -5.61
N THR A 218 2.96 15.35 -5.99
CA THR A 218 4.11 16.00 -6.62
C THR A 218 5.26 16.13 -5.64
N PHE A 219 4.94 16.48 -4.38
CA PHE A 219 5.91 16.64 -3.32
C PHE A 219 6.68 15.35 -3.00
N VAL A 220 5.95 14.24 -2.88
CA VAL A 220 6.55 12.93 -2.59
C VAL A 220 7.33 12.41 -3.81
N ALA A 221 6.84 12.65 -5.03
CA ALA A 221 7.54 12.28 -6.26
C ALA A 221 8.90 12.99 -6.41
N ALA A 222 9.02 14.24 -5.96
CA ALA A 222 10.26 15.01 -6.02
C ALA A 222 11.34 14.51 -5.02
N ARG A 223 10.95 13.75 -3.99
CA ARG A 223 11.85 13.24 -2.94
C ARG A 223 12.29 11.80 -3.13
N ARG A 224 12.03 11.26 -4.30
CA ARG A 224 12.31 9.87 -4.63
C ARG A 224 13.82 9.60 -4.57
N SER A 225 14.20 8.55 -3.83
CA SER A 225 15.54 7.98 -3.94
C SER A 225 15.61 7.06 -5.16
N PRO A 226 16.75 6.94 -5.85
CA PRO A 226 16.93 5.96 -6.93
C PRO A 226 16.59 4.51 -6.52
N ALA A 227 16.67 4.19 -5.22
CA ALA A 227 16.29 2.88 -4.66
C ALA A 227 14.78 2.58 -4.69
N THR A 228 13.94 3.60 -4.79
CA THR A 228 12.47 3.44 -4.76
C THR A 228 11.92 3.33 -6.17
N THR A 229 12.19 2.25 -6.90
CA THR A 229 11.82 2.09 -8.33
C THR A 229 10.33 1.88 -8.62
N ASP A 230 9.51 1.68 -7.58
CA ASP A 230 8.06 1.52 -7.74
C ASP A 230 7.39 2.83 -8.17
N SER A 231 6.39 2.76 -9.06
CA SER A 231 5.56 3.91 -9.39
C SER A 231 4.98 4.49 -8.11
N LEU A 232 5.24 5.76 -7.83
CA LEU A 232 4.77 6.39 -6.61
C LEU A 232 3.25 6.23 -6.52
N PRO A 233 2.70 5.65 -5.45
CA PRO A 233 1.26 5.68 -5.27
C PRO A 233 0.82 7.13 -5.21
N LEU A 234 -0.17 7.46 -6.04
CA LEU A 234 -0.90 8.69 -5.92
C LEU A 234 -2.09 8.37 -5.00
N PRO A 235 -1.97 8.60 -3.67
CA PRO A 235 -3.10 8.42 -2.78
C PRO A 235 -4.28 9.24 -3.32
N GLU A 236 -5.48 8.72 -3.12
CA GLU A 236 -6.67 9.54 -3.36
C GLU A 236 -6.68 10.72 -2.39
N GLU A 237 -7.37 11.79 -2.76
CA GLU A 237 -7.44 13.03 -1.98
C GLU A 237 -7.85 12.78 -0.52
N ALA A 238 -8.80 11.88 -0.26
CA ALA A 238 -9.21 11.50 1.10
C ALA A 238 -8.09 10.76 1.88
N ALA A 239 -7.40 9.81 1.24
CA ALA A 239 -6.28 9.11 1.87
C ALA A 239 -5.08 10.04 2.11
N ALA A 240 -4.83 10.95 1.17
CA ALA A 240 -3.82 11.99 1.30
C ALA A 240 -4.13 12.95 2.48
N ALA A 241 -5.41 13.30 2.66
CA ALA A 241 -5.85 14.13 3.77
C ALA A 241 -5.59 13.45 5.13
N GLU A 242 -5.86 12.15 5.28
CA GLU A 242 -5.55 11.40 6.51
C GLU A 242 -4.05 11.42 6.85
N LEU A 243 -3.19 11.18 5.85
CA LEU A 243 -1.73 11.20 6.05
C LEU A 243 -1.22 12.61 6.40
N LEU A 244 -1.71 13.64 5.72
CA LEU A 244 -1.36 15.03 6.01
C LEU A 244 -1.83 15.45 7.39
N PHE A 245 -3.03 15.04 7.79
CA PHE A 245 -3.58 15.33 9.09
C PHE A 245 -2.67 14.77 10.20
N VAL A 246 -2.26 13.50 10.08
CA VAL A 246 -1.32 12.89 11.02
C VAL A 246 0.05 13.56 10.99
N LEU A 247 0.52 14.00 9.82
CA LEU A 247 1.78 14.76 9.72
C LEU A 247 1.74 16.08 10.51
N HIS A 248 0.67 16.87 10.37
CA HIS A 248 0.51 18.11 11.15
C HIS A 248 0.41 17.81 12.65
N ARG A 249 -0.25 16.71 13.02
CA ARG A 249 -0.30 16.29 14.42
C ARG A 249 1.08 15.92 14.93
N LEU A 250 1.85 15.17 14.15
CA LEU A 250 3.22 14.82 14.49
C LEU A 250 4.08 16.07 14.66
N GLU A 251 4.01 17.04 13.75
CA GLU A 251 4.73 18.32 13.87
C GLU A 251 4.49 19.01 15.22
N GLN A 252 3.24 19.04 15.69
CA GLN A 252 2.88 19.57 17.02
C GLN A 252 3.49 18.78 18.18
N LEU A 253 3.71 17.47 18.00
CA LEU A 253 4.26 16.59 19.03
C LEU A 253 5.80 16.53 19.04
N SER A 254 6.45 17.17 18.05
CA SER A 254 7.91 17.21 17.90
C SER A 254 8.54 15.80 17.98
N PRO A 255 8.21 14.89 17.05
CA PRO A 255 8.45 13.46 17.20
C PRO A 255 9.94 13.12 17.09
N PHE A 256 10.73 14.03 16.49
CA PHE A 256 12.17 13.91 16.31
C PHE A 256 12.99 14.50 17.47
N HIS A 257 12.36 14.86 18.58
CA HIS A 257 13.02 15.30 19.79
C HIS A 257 12.40 14.60 21.03
N PRO A 258 13.17 13.97 21.93
CA PRO A 258 14.60 13.69 21.81
C PRO A 258 14.88 12.60 20.76
N VAL A 259 16.14 12.49 20.31
CA VAL A 259 16.53 11.58 19.21
C VAL A 259 16.26 10.12 19.57
N GLU A 260 16.43 9.74 20.83
CA GLU A 260 16.20 8.37 21.30
C GLU A 260 14.72 7.95 21.11
N ARG A 261 13.79 8.86 21.42
CA ARG A 261 12.36 8.65 21.18
C ARG A 261 12.07 8.53 19.68
N ALA A 262 12.73 9.36 18.88
CA ALA A 262 12.58 9.37 17.43
C ALA A 262 13.05 8.06 16.81
N SER A 263 14.26 7.60 17.16
CA SER A 263 14.82 6.32 16.75
C SER A 263 13.89 5.17 17.11
N GLN A 264 13.47 5.09 18.37
CA GLN A 264 12.55 4.05 18.82
C GLN A 264 11.23 4.08 18.04
N PHE A 265 10.68 5.27 17.76
CA PHE A 265 9.46 5.41 16.98
C PHE A 265 9.61 4.90 15.54
N ILE A 266 10.69 5.25 14.85
CA ILE A 266 10.92 4.79 13.48
C ILE A 266 11.26 3.29 13.45
N GLU A 267 11.99 2.77 14.44
CA GLU A 267 12.21 1.33 14.63
C GLU A 267 10.90 0.57 14.79
N LEU A 268 9.96 1.10 15.60
CA LEU A 268 8.63 0.51 15.76
C LEU A 268 7.85 0.48 14.43
N LEU A 269 7.91 1.55 13.63
CA LEU A 269 7.29 1.57 12.29
C LEU A 269 7.93 0.56 11.34
N LEU A 270 9.27 0.47 11.34
CA LEU A 270 9.98 -0.52 10.55
C LEU A 270 9.54 -1.92 10.97
N HIS A 271 9.62 -2.22 12.26
CA HIS A 271 9.24 -3.51 12.84
C HIS A 271 7.78 -3.90 12.56
N GLY A 272 6.84 -2.98 12.78
CA GLY A 272 5.40 -3.19 12.55
C GLY A 272 5.02 -3.34 11.07
N SER A 273 5.85 -2.80 10.17
CA SER A 273 5.67 -2.97 8.73
C SER A 273 6.22 -4.29 8.19
N HIS A 274 6.98 -5.06 8.97
CA HIS A 274 7.51 -6.35 8.54
C HIS A 274 6.38 -7.35 8.21
N PRO A 275 6.42 -8.11 7.10
CA PRO A 275 5.31 -9.01 6.73
C PRO A 275 5.01 -10.08 7.80
N LEU A 276 6.01 -10.57 8.52
CA LEU A 276 5.79 -11.47 9.68
C LEU A 276 5.01 -10.78 10.81
N ALA A 277 5.35 -9.52 11.12
CA ALA A 277 4.63 -8.77 12.14
C ALA A 277 3.17 -8.53 11.72
N GLN A 278 2.94 -8.26 10.43
CA GLN A 278 1.59 -8.15 9.86
C GLN A 278 0.83 -9.49 9.92
N ALA A 279 1.52 -10.62 9.73
CA ALA A 279 0.97 -11.97 9.87
C ALA A 279 0.83 -12.41 11.35
N GLY A 280 1.21 -11.59 12.33
CA GLY A 280 1.17 -11.93 13.75
C GLY A 280 2.18 -13.01 14.17
N LEU A 281 3.21 -13.23 13.35
CA LEU A 281 4.28 -14.19 13.61
C LEU A 281 5.42 -13.53 14.41
N PRO A 282 6.16 -14.30 15.22
CA PRO A 282 7.30 -13.78 15.95
C PRO A 282 8.34 -13.23 14.96
N GLN A 283 9.18 -12.33 15.45
CA GLN A 283 10.19 -11.73 14.59
C GLN A 283 11.42 -12.61 14.39
N PRO A 284 12.08 -12.48 13.23
CA PRO A 284 13.25 -13.27 12.91
C PRO A 284 14.45 -12.80 13.75
N LYS A 285 14.86 -13.61 14.73
CA LYS A 285 16.15 -13.42 15.41
C LYS A 285 17.27 -14.05 14.59
N LEU A 286 17.64 -13.42 13.49
CA LEU A 286 18.85 -13.82 12.77
C LEU A 286 20.07 -13.31 13.55
N PRO A 287 21.11 -14.13 13.77
CA PRO A 287 22.29 -13.70 14.50
C PRO A 287 22.95 -12.49 13.82
N ALA A 288 23.50 -11.60 14.64
CA ALA A 288 24.25 -10.46 14.13
C ALA A 288 25.46 -10.96 13.33
N ALA A 289 25.62 -10.44 12.12
CA ALA A 289 26.78 -10.75 11.30
C ALA A 289 27.24 -9.48 10.61
N ASP A 290 28.32 -8.91 11.14
CA ASP A 290 29.00 -7.72 10.58
C ASP A 290 29.54 -7.97 9.17
N THR A 291 29.51 -9.22 8.69
CA THR A 291 29.99 -9.67 7.38
C THR A 291 28.88 -9.88 6.35
N ALA A 292 27.61 -9.66 6.71
CA ALA A 292 26.49 -9.87 5.78
C ALA A 292 26.52 -8.81 4.67
N VAL A 293 26.80 -9.24 3.44
CA VAL A 293 26.85 -8.38 2.24
C VAL A 293 25.46 -8.23 1.62
N LEU A 294 24.51 -9.12 1.94
CA LEU A 294 23.13 -9.02 1.48
C LEU A 294 22.13 -9.19 2.63
N GLN A 295 21.15 -8.29 2.71
CA GLN A 295 19.98 -8.43 3.57
C GLN A 295 18.70 -8.38 2.74
N LEU A 296 17.76 -9.28 3.05
CA LEU A 296 16.43 -9.34 2.41
C LEU A 296 15.34 -9.36 3.47
N TYR A 297 14.51 -8.31 3.49
CA TYR A 297 13.44 -8.11 4.48
C TYR A 297 13.93 -8.26 5.93
N CYS A 298 15.07 -7.65 6.28
CA CYS A 298 15.58 -7.60 7.65
C CYS A 298 15.36 -6.21 8.25
N ASP A 299 15.17 -6.11 9.56
CA ASP A 299 15.03 -4.81 10.26
C ASP A 299 16.38 -4.15 10.56
N ASP A 300 17.48 -4.90 10.48
CA ASP A 300 18.84 -4.40 10.73
C ASP A 300 19.26 -3.32 9.72
N LEU A 301 20.13 -2.42 10.17
CA LEU A 301 20.71 -1.37 9.34
C LEU A 301 22.06 -1.79 8.78
N LEU A 302 22.14 -1.96 7.45
CA LEU A 302 23.42 -2.03 6.75
C LEU A 302 24.03 -0.64 6.56
N SER A 303 25.31 -0.50 6.90
CA SER A 303 26.09 0.74 6.75
C SER A 303 27.38 0.54 5.95
N ASP A 304 27.45 -0.54 5.17
CA ASP A 304 28.59 -0.90 4.32
C ASP A 304 28.29 -0.57 2.84
N PRO A 305 29.11 0.26 2.17
CA PRO A 305 28.98 0.51 0.72
C PRO A 305 29.05 -0.74 -0.16
N ALA A 306 29.67 -1.82 0.29
CA ALA A 306 29.65 -3.09 -0.44
C ALA A 306 28.33 -3.86 -0.28
N ALA A 307 27.51 -3.49 0.70
CA ALA A 307 26.30 -4.23 1.03
C ALA A 307 25.11 -3.89 0.12
N ILE A 308 24.20 -4.87 0.05
CA ILE A 308 22.99 -4.87 -0.75
C ILE A 308 21.80 -5.04 0.21
N ASP A 309 20.92 -4.04 0.25
CA ASP A 309 19.72 -4.05 1.09
C ASP A 309 18.47 -4.19 0.21
N ILE A 310 17.76 -5.30 0.35
CA ILE A 310 16.54 -5.59 -0.40
C ILE A 310 15.35 -5.54 0.54
N ASP A 311 14.46 -4.59 0.32
CA ASP A 311 13.28 -4.42 1.17
C ASP A 311 12.17 -3.66 0.44
N GLN A 312 10.98 -3.58 1.03
CA GLN A 312 9.90 -2.78 0.48
C GLN A 312 10.27 -1.30 0.44
N SER A 313 9.81 -0.57 -0.58
CA SER A 313 10.14 0.85 -0.78
C SER A 313 9.95 1.71 0.48
N GLY A 314 8.83 1.55 1.20
CA GLY A 314 8.59 2.30 2.45
C GLY A 314 9.55 1.93 3.58
N ARG A 315 9.92 0.65 3.69
CA ARG A 315 10.89 0.17 4.69
C ARG A 315 12.31 0.67 4.39
N LEU A 316 12.72 0.67 3.12
CA LEU A 316 14.00 1.28 2.70
C LEU A 316 14.07 2.77 3.05
N ALA A 317 12.96 3.50 2.90
CA ALA A 317 12.87 4.91 3.29
C ALA A 317 12.97 5.09 4.81
N LEU A 318 12.30 4.25 5.62
CA LEU A 318 12.44 4.27 7.08
C LEU A 318 13.86 3.94 7.55
N LYS A 319 14.51 2.94 6.93
CA LYS A 319 15.92 2.61 7.21
C LYS A 319 16.86 3.78 6.89
N ALA A 320 16.61 4.51 5.80
CA ALA A 320 17.38 5.70 5.46
C ALA A 320 17.21 6.82 6.50
N LEU A 321 15.98 7.02 7.00
CA LEU A 321 15.70 7.96 8.09
C LEU A 321 16.38 7.52 9.40
N LEU A 322 16.31 6.24 9.78
CA LEU A 322 17.00 5.71 10.96
C LEU A 322 18.51 5.90 10.91
N ARG A 323 19.15 5.60 9.77
CA ARG A 323 20.58 5.85 9.59
C ARG A 323 20.95 7.31 9.83
N ARG A 324 20.11 8.24 9.38
CA ARG A 324 20.28 9.68 9.61
C ARG A 324 20.16 10.04 11.08
N LEU A 325 19.15 9.51 11.77
CA LEU A 325 18.95 9.74 13.21
C LEU A 325 20.09 9.17 14.05
N HIS A 326 20.58 7.98 13.72
CA HIS A 326 21.73 7.34 14.38
C HIS A 326 23.08 7.95 13.98
N GLN A 327 23.09 8.82 12.96
CA GLN A 327 24.32 9.35 12.36
C GLN A 327 25.27 8.24 11.90
N THR A 328 24.70 7.10 11.46
CA THR A 328 25.46 5.90 11.09
C THR A 328 25.80 5.89 9.60
N GLY A 329 27.10 5.97 9.31
CA GLY A 329 27.74 5.47 8.08
C GLY A 329 27.20 5.97 6.73
N SER A 330 27.77 5.44 5.66
CA SER A 330 27.24 5.63 4.31
C SER A 330 26.10 4.63 4.05
N PRO A 331 25.09 4.98 3.22
CA PRO A 331 24.07 4.03 2.83
C PRO A 331 24.69 2.80 2.12
N PRO A 332 23.98 1.65 2.11
CA PRO A 332 24.43 0.50 1.32
C PRO A 332 24.60 0.89 -0.14
N GLY A 333 25.62 0.36 -0.81
CA GLY A 333 25.94 0.74 -2.19
C GLY A 333 24.88 0.32 -3.21
N ARG A 334 24.03 -0.65 -2.85
CA ARG A 334 22.89 -1.05 -3.67
C ARG A 334 21.65 -1.29 -2.81
N GLN A 335 20.51 -0.80 -3.29
CA GLN A 335 19.20 -1.03 -2.68
C GLN A 335 18.19 -1.42 -3.77
N GLU A 336 17.40 -2.45 -3.51
CA GLU A 336 16.42 -3.00 -4.46
C GLU A 336 15.10 -3.30 -3.75
N THR A 337 13.98 -3.29 -4.48
CA THR A 337 12.67 -3.65 -3.90
C THR A 337 12.31 -5.11 -4.07
N GLN A 338 13.06 -5.84 -4.92
CA GLN A 338 12.79 -7.23 -5.23
C GLN A 338 14.10 -8.01 -5.41
N LEU A 339 14.16 -9.21 -4.81
CA LEU A 339 15.31 -10.11 -4.96
C LEU A 339 15.60 -10.43 -6.43
N PHE A 340 14.56 -10.61 -7.24
CA PHE A 340 14.67 -10.96 -8.67
C PHE A 340 15.24 -9.84 -9.57
N ALA A 341 15.48 -8.65 -9.03
CA ALA A 341 16.19 -7.57 -9.72
C ALA A 341 17.72 -7.72 -9.64
N LEU A 342 18.21 -8.56 -8.71
CA LEU A 342 19.63 -8.86 -8.64
C LEU A 342 20.07 -9.73 -9.81
N THR A 343 21.30 -9.52 -10.24
CA THR A 343 22.04 -10.40 -11.16
C THR A 343 23.16 -11.07 -10.38
N ALA A 344 24.07 -11.79 -11.03
CA ALA A 344 25.25 -12.34 -10.37
C ALA A 344 25.99 -11.23 -9.59
N CYS A 345 26.19 -11.45 -8.28
CA CYS A 345 26.86 -10.55 -7.34
C CYS A 345 27.86 -11.38 -6.53
N ASP A 346 28.95 -10.77 -6.05
CA ASP A 346 29.88 -11.46 -5.15
C ASP A 346 29.32 -11.44 -3.72
N LEU A 347 28.65 -12.53 -3.35
CA LEU A 347 27.97 -12.66 -2.06
C LEU A 347 28.74 -13.62 -1.16
N HIS A 348 29.38 -13.13 -0.11
CA HIS A 348 30.03 -14.01 0.87
C HIS A 348 29.11 -14.43 2.01
N HIS A 349 28.14 -13.58 2.36
CA HIS A 349 27.13 -13.87 3.37
C HIS A 349 25.81 -13.14 3.08
N ALA A 350 24.71 -13.89 3.06
CA ALA A 350 23.35 -13.37 2.93
C ALA A 350 22.50 -13.63 4.18
N ARG A 351 21.67 -12.67 4.56
CA ARG A 351 20.61 -12.80 5.58
C ARG A 351 19.27 -12.53 4.92
N ALA A 352 18.30 -13.43 5.08
CA ALA A 352 17.02 -13.26 4.41
C ALA A 352 15.83 -13.77 5.23
N CYS A 353 14.74 -13.00 5.20
CA CYS A 353 13.44 -13.41 5.74
C CYS A 353 12.47 -13.65 4.57
N LEU A 354 12.16 -14.92 4.30
CA LEU A 354 11.37 -15.35 3.14
C LEU A 354 9.96 -15.75 3.57
N VAL A 355 9.00 -14.86 3.31
CA VAL A 355 7.67 -14.90 3.96
C VAL A 355 6.52 -14.66 2.99
N ASP A 356 6.83 -14.47 1.71
CA ASP A 356 5.84 -14.23 0.66
C ASP A 356 5.07 -15.53 0.32
N SER A 357 3.87 -15.67 0.88
CA SER A 357 3.01 -16.84 0.72
C SER A 357 2.20 -16.83 -0.58
N ARG A 358 2.25 -15.75 -1.37
CA ARG A 358 1.45 -15.59 -2.58
C ARG A 358 1.93 -16.54 -3.67
N GLU A 359 1.00 -16.98 -4.51
CA GLU A 359 1.32 -17.78 -5.69
C GLU A 359 1.66 -16.86 -6.88
N PRO A 360 2.64 -17.23 -7.72
CA PRO A 360 2.93 -16.51 -8.94
C PRO A 360 1.76 -16.64 -9.93
N SER A 361 1.40 -15.52 -10.57
CA SER A 361 0.42 -15.54 -11.65
C SER A 361 0.93 -16.29 -12.89
N ALA A 362 0.01 -16.73 -13.76
CA ALA A 362 0.34 -17.41 -15.02
C ALA A 362 1.29 -16.58 -15.92
N GLN A 363 1.23 -15.25 -15.84
CA GLN A 363 2.13 -14.36 -16.58
C GLN A 363 3.53 -14.27 -15.96
N GLN A 364 3.65 -14.44 -14.63
CA GLN A 364 4.92 -14.38 -13.90
C GLN A 364 5.71 -15.68 -14.00
N LEU A 365 5.04 -16.83 -14.09
CA LEU A 365 5.69 -18.15 -14.11
C LEU A 365 6.81 -18.28 -15.16
N PRO A 366 6.60 -17.93 -16.46
CA PRO A 366 7.67 -18.04 -17.46
C PRO A 366 8.89 -17.17 -17.12
N ARG A 367 8.67 -15.98 -16.54
CA ARG A 367 9.72 -15.06 -16.12
C ARG A 367 10.52 -15.65 -14.95
N LEU A 368 9.86 -16.11 -13.90
CA LEU A 368 10.50 -16.72 -12.73
C LEU A 368 11.32 -17.96 -13.12
N GLN A 369 10.79 -18.78 -14.02
CA GLN A 369 11.47 -19.96 -14.52
C GLN A 369 12.64 -19.62 -15.46
N GLY A 370 12.58 -18.49 -16.16
CA GLY A 370 13.72 -17.90 -16.86
C GLY A 370 14.83 -17.48 -15.90
N LEU A 371 14.47 -16.78 -14.82
CA LEU A 371 15.42 -16.33 -13.79
C LEU A 371 16.11 -17.50 -13.08
N LEU A 372 15.38 -18.56 -12.71
CA LEU A 372 15.99 -19.76 -12.12
C LEU A 372 17.01 -20.42 -13.07
N ARG A 373 16.72 -20.47 -14.38
CA ARG A 373 17.65 -21.01 -15.37
C ARG A 373 18.95 -20.19 -15.50
N GLN A 374 18.89 -18.89 -15.22
CA GLN A 374 20.07 -18.02 -15.27
C GLN A 374 21.02 -18.29 -14.11
N VAL A 375 20.48 -18.46 -12.89
CA VAL A 375 21.30 -18.69 -11.69
C VAL A 375 21.67 -20.16 -11.48
N TRP A 376 20.97 -21.09 -12.14
CA TRP A 376 21.26 -22.53 -12.14
C TRP A 376 21.56 -23.05 -13.56
N PRO A 377 22.67 -22.63 -14.19
CA PRO A 377 23.02 -23.09 -15.53
C PRO A 377 23.24 -24.61 -15.52
N GLY A 378 22.61 -25.32 -16.47
CA GLY A 378 22.74 -26.78 -16.60
C GLY A 378 21.88 -27.62 -15.65
N ARG A 379 21.07 -27.01 -14.77
CA ARG A 379 20.08 -27.72 -13.94
C ARG A 379 18.66 -27.35 -14.34
N ARG A 380 17.81 -28.35 -14.54
CA ARG A 380 16.39 -28.13 -14.78
C ARG A 380 15.62 -28.08 -13.46
N LEU A 381 15.68 -26.94 -12.78
CA LEU A 381 14.89 -26.69 -11.58
C LEU A 381 13.46 -26.28 -11.96
N ILE A 382 12.48 -27.11 -11.60
CA ILE A 382 11.06 -26.85 -11.83
C ILE A 382 10.36 -26.86 -10.48
N LEU A 383 9.80 -25.72 -10.10
CA LEU A 383 8.89 -25.64 -8.96
C LEU A 383 7.45 -25.79 -9.45
N PRO A 384 6.56 -26.43 -8.68
CA PRO A 384 5.13 -26.47 -8.98
C PRO A 384 4.56 -25.06 -9.21
N PRO A 385 3.57 -24.88 -10.12
CA PRO A 385 3.06 -23.54 -10.48
C PRO A 385 2.42 -22.79 -9.29
N HIS A 386 1.82 -23.54 -8.35
CA HIS A 386 1.20 -23.01 -7.14
C HIS A 386 2.17 -22.91 -5.94
N SER A 387 3.48 -23.00 -6.20
CA SER A 387 4.47 -22.84 -5.12
C SER A 387 4.49 -21.39 -4.66
N PRO A 388 4.44 -21.12 -3.34
CA PRO A 388 4.59 -19.78 -2.80
C PRO A 388 5.84 -19.07 -3.29
N LEU A 389 5.75 -17.75 -3.52
CA LEU A 389 6.87 -16.92 -3.98
C LEU A 389 8.11 -17.02 -3.09
N ALA A 390 7.95 -17.25 -1.78
CA ALA A 390 9.06 -17.50 -0.87
C ALA A 390 9.92 -18.72 -1.26
N LEU A 391 9.33 -19.80 -1.82
CA LEU A 391 10.11 -20.94 -2.34
C LEU A 391 10.89 -20.57 -3.60
N TRP A 392 10.31 -19.74 -4.47
CA TRP A 392 11.00 -19.22 -5.66
C TRP A 392 12.16 -18.29 -5.26
N GLN A 393 11.95 -17.42 -4.27
CA GLN A 393 12.98 -16.55 -3.71
C GLN A 393 14.11 -17.36 -3.09
N LEU A 394 13.79 -18.42 -2.33
CA LEU A 394 14.78 -19.31 -1.72
C LEU A 394 15.63 -20.00 -2.80
N ALA A 395 15.00 -20.64 -3.77
CA ALA A 395 15.69 -21.29 -4.88
C ALA A 395 16.59 -20.34 -5.67
N TYR A 396 16.13 -19.10 -5.89
CA TYR A 396 16.87 -18.08 -6.61
C TYR A 396 18.07 -17.57 -5.80
N LEU A 397 17.88 -17.26 -4.51
CA LEU A 397 18.94 -16.83 -3.60
C LEU A 397 20.06 -17.87 -3.50
N LEU A 398 19.72 -19.16 -3.36
CA LEU A 398 20.71 -20.24 -3.33
C LEU A 398 21.53 -20.37 -4.64
N GLY A 399 20.97 -19.93 -5.77
CA GLY A 399 21.65 -19.90 -7.05
C GLY A 399 22.56 -18.68 -7.22
N LEU A 400 22.24 -17.56 -6.55
CA LEU A 400 23.11 -16.38 -6.51
C LEU A 400 24.34 -16.57 -5.62
N LEU A 401 24.24 -17.41 -4.58
CA LEU A 401 25.33 -17.65 -3.65
C LEU A 401 26.47 -18.43 -4.31
N PRO A 402 27.71 -17.89 -4.33
CA PRO A 402 28.88 -18.63 -4.78
C PRO A 402 29.24 -19.76 -3.81
N THR A 403 30.03 -20.72 -4.27
CA THR A 403 30.55 -21.80 -3.41
C THR A 403 31.35 -21.21 -2.24
N GLY A 404 31.10 -21.69 -1.04
CA GLY A 404 31.73 -21.22 0.19
C GLY A 404 30.98 -20.08 0.89
N ALA A 405 29.94 -19.50 0.28
CA ALA A 405 29.14 -18.45 0.89
C ALA A 405 28.19 -18.97 1.97
N ARG A 406 27.91 -18.16 2.99
CA ARG A 406 26.95 -18.48 4.06
C ARG A 406 25.60 -17.81 3.83
N CYS A 407 24.54 -18.43 4.34
CA CYS A 407 23.20 -17.89 4.30
C CYS A 407 22.44 -18.20 5.58
N ASP A 408 22.04 -17.16 6.31
CA ASP A 408 21.10 -17.28 7.42
C ASP A 408 19.68 -16.91 6.94
N LEU A 409 18.76 -17.85 7.05
CA LEU A 409 17.39 -17.73 6.54
C LEU A 409 16.39 -17.80 7.68
N CYS A 410 15.31 -17.02 7.57
CA CYS A 410 14.10 -17.20 8.35
C CYS A 410 12.90 -17.36 7.43
N LEU A 411 12.03 -18.33 7.71
CA LEU A 411 10.85 -18.64 6.93
C LEU A 411 9.73 -19.24 7.81
N PRO A 412 8.46 -19.14 7.44
CA PRO A 412 7.37 -19.82 8.14
C PRO A 412 7.57 -21.34 8.15
N ALA A 413 7.42 -21.99 9.30
CA ALA A 413 7.61 -23.43 9.43
C ALA A 413 6.68 -24.23 8.51
N ALA A 414 5.44 -23.75 8.35
CA ALA A 414 4.44 -24.34 7.47
C ALA A 414 4.88 -24.41 5.99
N LEU A 415 5.79 -23.53 5.55
CA LEU A 415 6.27 -23.48 4.17
C LEU A 415 7.14 -24.71 3.85
N LEU A 416 7.91 -25.22 4.81
CA LEU A 416 8.73 -26.43 4.63
C LEU A 416 7.90 -27.72 4.62
N GLY A 417 6.67 -27.68 5.14
CA GLY A 417 5.75 -28.81 5.14
C GLY A 417 4.95 -28.98 3.85
N GLN A 418 5.08 -28.07 2.88
CA GLN A 418 4.33 -28.14 1.62
C GLN A 418 5.00 -29.11 0.63
N PRO A 419 4.23 -29.81 -0.23
CA PRO A 419 4.81 -30.67 -1.27
C PRO A 419 5.77 -29.93 -2.20
N ALA A 420 5.50 -28.64 -2.46
CA ALA A 420 6.38 -27.79 -3.25
C ALA A 420 7.77 -27.58 -2.65
N ALA A 421 7.92 -27.71 -1.33
CA ALA A 421 9.19 -27.54 -0.64
C ALA A 421 10.16 -28.69 -0.91
N GLU A 422 9.68 -29.88 -1.30
CA GLU A 422 10.52 -31.06 -1.57
C GLU A 422 11.63 -30.76 -2.58
N THR A 423 11.30 -30.02 -3.64
CA THR A 423 12.27 -29.64 -4.68
C THR A 423 13.36 -28.72 -4.13
N VAL A 424 12.99 -27.78 -3.25
CA VAL A 424 13.94 -26.84 -2.65
C VAL A 424 14.77 -27.50 -1.55
N LEU A 425 14.18 -28.40 -0.77
CA LEU A 425 14.90 -29.20 0.21
C LEU A 425 15.90 -30.15 -0.45
N ALA A 426 15.53 -30.78 -1.57
CA ALA A 426 16.45 -31.57 -2.38
C ALA A 426 17.59 -30.71 -2.93
N LEU A 427 17.30 -29.48 -3.36
CA LEU A 427 18.33 -28.53 -3.79
C LEU A 427 19.29 -28.20 -2.64
N ILE A 428 18.77 -27.87 -1.45
CA ILE A 428 19.58 -27.60 -0.24
C ILE A 428 20.46 -28.80 0.08
N HIS A 429 19.91 -30.02 0.10
CA HIS A 429 20.65 -31.26 0.39
C HIS A 429 21.82 -31.48 -0.59
N GLN A 430 21.61 -31.19 -1.88
CA GLN A 430 22.63 -31.39 -2.91
C GLN A 430 23.73 -30.32 -2.94
N CYS A 431 23.42 -29.09 -2.55
CA CYS A 431 24.28 -27.94 -2.83
C CYS A 431 24.75 -27.18 -1.58
N CYS A 432 24.16 -27.47 -0.42
CA CYS A 432 24.47 -26.81 0.82
C CYS A 432 24.71 -27.82 1.95
N HIS A 433 25.55 -27.40 2.90
CA HIS A 433 25.63 -27.97 4.22
C HIS A 433 24.66 -27.19 5.12
N LEU A 434 23.69 -27.89 5.71
CA LEU A 434 22.78 -27.33 6.70
C LEU A 434 23.46 -27.46 8.07
N GLU A 435 24.03 -26.36 8.56
CA GLU A 435 24.74 -26.33 9.84
C GLU A 435 23.75 -26.41 11.02
N GLN A 436 22.66 -25.64 10.93
CA GLN A 436 21.69 -25.50 11.99
C GLN A 436 20.27 -25.30 11.43
N LEU A 437 19.30 -25.98 12.02
CA LEU A 437 17.87 -25.73 11.85
C LEU A 437 17.27 -25.49 13.24
N GLN A 438 16.70 -24.31 13.43
CA GLN A 438 15.98 -23.95 14.65
C GLN A 438 14.51 -23.69 14.32
N SER A 439 13.59 -24.23 15.12
CA SER A 439 12.16 -23.96 14.98
C SER A 439 11.47 -23.76 16.33
N ASP A 440 10.52 -22.82 16.34
CA ASP A 440 9.61 -22.56 17.46
C ASP A 440 8.18 -23.06 17.18
N GLY A 441 7.99 -23.83 16.10
CA GLY A 441 6.70 -24.32 15.62
C GLY A 441 5.98 -23.37 14.65
N SER A 442 6.31 -22.07 14.67
CA SER A 442 5.73 -21.06 13.78
C SER A 442 6.71 -20.62 12.68
N LEU A 443 7.97 -20.43 13.05
CA LEU A 443 9.08 -20.07 12.19
C LEU A 443 10.16 -21.14 12.23
N CYS A 444 10.91 -21.18 11.13
CA CYS A 444 12.14 -21.93 10.99
C CYS A 444 13.28 -20.97 10.64
N GLN A 445 14.40 -21.14 11.33
CA GLN A 445 15.67 -20.50 11.03
C GLN A 445 16.63 -21.56 10.51
N LEU A 446 17.24 -21.30 9.36
CA LEU A 446 18.20 -22.20 8.73
C LEU A 446 19.53 -21.47 8.57
N ARG A 447 20.62 -22.09 9.02
CA ARG A 447 21.98 -21.67 8.68
C ARG A 447 22.55 -22.61 7.64
N LEU A 448 22.81 -22.07 6.46
CA LEU A 448 23.29 -22.81 5.30
C LEU A 448 24.70 -22.34 4.94
N TRP A 449 25.53 -23.29 4.54
CA TRP A 449 26.82 -23.03 3.90
C TRP A 449 26.79 -23.61 2.49
N ARG A 450 27.07 -22.78 1.46
CA ARG A 450 26.97 -23.13 0.05
C ARG A 450 28.13 -24.00 -0.41
N GLN A 451 28.14 -25.23 0.06
CA GLN A 451 29.03 -26.31 -0.36
C GLN A 451 28.38 -27.63 0.03
N PRO A 452 28.61 -28.73 -0.70
CA PRO A 452 28.15 -30.04 -0.25
C PRO A 452 28.72 -30.35 1.13
N ALA A 453 27.93 -30.99 1.99
CA ALA A 453 28.41 -31.39 3.30
C ALA A 453 29.48 -32.47 3.20
N GLU A 454 30.46 -32.41 4.11
CA GLU A 454 31.41 -33.50 4.26
C GLU A 454 30.70 -34.76 4.82
N PRO A 455 31.15 -35.96 4.45
CA PRO A 455 30.60 -37.20 5.01
C PRO A 455 30.66 -37.20 6.54
N GLY A 456 29.53 -37.47 7.20
CA GLY A 456 29.43 -37.45 8.67
C GLY A 456 29.26 -36.06 9.29
N ALA A 457 29.13 -35.00 8.50
CA ALA A 457 28.82 -33.67 9.02
C ALA A 457 27.44 -33.68 9.72
N LEU A 458 27.41 -33.16 10.94
CA LEU A 458 26.21 -33.13 11.78
C LEU A 458 25.48 -31.80 11.64
N THR A 459 24.18 -31.88 11.34
CA THR A 459 23.25 -30.76 11.44
C THR A 459 22.73 -30.66 12.86
N GLN A 460 22.77 -29.45 13.42
CA GLN A 460 22.15 -29.17 14.71
C GLN A 460 20.67 -28.82 14.54
N LEU A 461 19.79 -29.63 15.13
CA LEU A 461 18.35 -29.40 15.19
C LEU A 461 17.99 -28.84 16.56
N ILE A 462 17.37 -27.67 16.61
CA ILE A 462 16.90 -27.01 17.83
C ILE A 462 15.39 -26.79 17.71
N HIS A 463 14.59 -27.45 18.54
CA HIS A 463 13.14 -27.30 18.54
C HIS A 463 12.62 -27.11 19.95
N LEU A 464 11.95 -25.98 20.23
CA LEU A 464 11.36 -25.67 21.54
C LEU A 464 12.30 -25.99 22.73
N ASN A 465 13.56 -25.58 22.64
CA ASN A 465 14.65 -25.82 23.61
C ASN A 465 15.23 -27.25 23.68
N HIS A 466 14.78 -28.16 22.83
CA HIS A 466 15.44 -29.46 22.64
C HIS A 466 16.47 -29.37 21.52
N GLN A 467 17.70 -29.81 21.79
CA GLN A 467 18.77 -29.85 20.82
C GLN A 467 19.14 -31.30 20.49
N ARG A 468 19.27 -31.61 19.20
CA ARG A 468 19.73 -32.91 18.69
C ARG A 468 20.65 -32.71 17.50
N ALA A 469 21.69 -33.53 17.39
CA ALA A 469 22.50 -33.63 16.19
C ALA A 469 22.01 -34.78 15.29
N LEU A 470 21.99 -34.55 13.98
CA LEU A 470 21.58 -35.52 12.96
C LEU A 470 22.52 -35.40 11.75
N ALA A 471 22.95 -36.53 11.19
CA ALA A 471 23.55 -36.56 9.87
C ALA A 471 22.46 -36.41 8.80
N TRP A 472 22.03 -35.17 8.54
CA TRP A 472 20.98 -34.83 7.58
C TRP A 472 21.28 -35.35 6.18
N HIS A 473 22.55 -35.26 5.77
CA HIS A 473 22.99 -35.69 4.45
C HIS A 473 22.96 -37.21 4.26
N ASP A 474 23.02 -37.97 5.35
CA ASP A 474 22.95 -39.43 5.36
C ASP A 474 21.50 -39.96 5.37
N GLN A 475 20.51 -39.07 5.50
CA GLN A 475 19.10 -39.45 5.40
C GLN A 475 18.68 -39.59 3.94
N PRO A 476 17.94 -40.66 3.57
CA PRO A 476 17.44 -40.82 2.22
C PRO A 476 16.38 -39.73 1.92
N PHE A 477 16.74 -38.74 1.10
CA PHE A 477 15.75 -37.92 0.43
C PHE A 477 15.20 -38.68 -0.77
N ALA A 478 13.88 -38.68 -0.96
CA ALA A 478 13.26 -39.16 -2.20
C ALA A 478 13.60 -38.19 -3.34
N THR A 479 14.85 -38.18 -3.80
CA THR A 479 15.26 -37.36 -4.93
C THR A 479 14.70 -37.99 -6.20
N THR A 480 13.69 -37.37 -6.81
CA THR A 480 13.60 -37.45 -8.27
C THR A 480 14.86 -36.75 -8.79
N PRO A 481 15.75 -37.42 -9.54
CA PRO A 481 17.02 -36.81 -9.91
C PRO A 481 16.78 -35.55 -10.74
N LEU A 482 17.23 -34.40 -10.23
CA LEU A 482 17.36 -33.17 -11.00
C LEU A 482 18.42 -33.43 -12.07
N GLN A 483 17.97 -33.80 -13.27
CA GLN A 483 18.85 -34.22 -14.37
C GLN A 483 19.79 -33.08 -14.78
N ALA A 484 21.09 -33.30 -14.66
CA ALA A 484 22.13 -32.50 -15.29
C ALA A 484 22.32 -33.00 -16.73
N GLN A 485 22.33 -32.10 -17.72
CA GLN A 485 22.75 -32.44 -19.09
C GLN A 485 24.18 -31.94 -19.33
N ALA A 486 25.05 -32.85 -19.75
CA ALA A 486 26.33 -32.56 -20.38
C ALA A 486 26.11 -32.11 -21.85
N PRO A 487 27.03 -31.32 -22.43
CA PRO A 487 26.86 -30.79 -23.77
C PRO A 487 27.18 -31.88 -24.80
N HIS A 488 26.27 -32.14 -25.74
CA HIS A 488 26.52 -32.12 -27.19
C HIS A 488 25.36 -32.75 -28.00
N GLN A 489 24.92 -31.95 -28.98
CA GLN A 489 24.69 -32.27 -30.39
C GLN A 489 23.45 -33.06 -30.86
N ASN A 490 22.82 -32.40 -31.84
CA ASN A 490 21.90 -32.87 -32.88
C ASN A 490 20.41 -32.88 -32.52
N ILE A 491 19.83 -31.67 -32.54
CA ILE A 491 18.43 -31.48 -32.91
C ILE A 491 18.42 -31.17 -34.40
N THR A 492 17.99 -32.15 -35.17
CA THR A 492 17.60 -32.05 -36.57
C THR A 492 16.61 -30.88 -36.73
N GLU A 493 16.94 -29.99 -37.67
CA GLU A 493 16.04 -28.93 -38.13
C GLU A 493 14.66 -29.52 -38.40
N THR A 494 13.67 -29.06 -37.65
CA THR A 494 12.26 -29.24 -38.00
C THR A 494 11.76 -27.84 -38.30
N GLU A 495 11.32 -27.64 -39.54
CA GLU A 495 10.81 -26.39 -40.11
C GLU A 495 9.86 -25.66 -39.14
N PRO A 496 9.98 -24.31 -39.03
CA PRO A 496 9.00 -23.53 -38.30
C PRO A 496 7.67 -23.51 -39.07
N PRO A 497 6.51 -23.64 -38.39
CA PRO A 497 5.22 -23.47 -39.06
C PRO A 497 5.06 -22.02 -39.54
N PRO A 498 4.31 -21.79 -40.64
CA PRO A 498 4.27 -20.49 -41.30
C PRO A 498 3.59 -19.43 -40.42
N ALA A 499 4.17 -18.23 -40.44
CA ALA A 499 3.60 -17.04 -39.82
C ALA A 499 2.21 -16.77 -40.40
N ALA A 500 1.19 -16.78 -39.54
CA ALA A 500 -0.18 -16.46 -39.91
C ALA A 500 -0.29 -15.01 -40.42
N THR A 501 -0.32 -14.87 -41.74
CA THR A 501 -0.78 -13.68 -42.45
C THR A 501 -2.24 -13.39 -42.10
N ALA A 502 -2.51 -12.16 -41.68
CA ALA A 502 -3.83 -11.70 -41.25
C ALA A 502 -4.88 -11.81 -42.38
N MET A 503 -5.95 -12.55 -42.12
CA MET A 503 -7.09 -12.70 -43.04
C MET A 503 -7.97 -11.42 -43.04
N PRO A 504 -8.34 -10.85 -44.20
CA PRO A 504 -9.15 -9.62 -44.32
C PRO A 504 -10.51 -9.70 -43.60
N GLY A 505 -11.13 -10.89 -43.55
CA GLY A 505 -12.44 -11.08 -42.93
C GLY A 505 -12.47 -10.77 -41.43
N ARG A 506 -11.36 -10.96 -40.71
CA ARG A 506 -11.29 -10.70 -39.26
C ARG A 506 -11.29 -9.20 -38.93
N GLN A 507 -10.69 -8.37 -39.79
CA GLN A 507 -10.77 -6.90 -39.64
C GLN A 507 -12.20 -6.39 -39.86
N GLN A 508 -12.94 -7.02 -40.78
CA GLN A 508 -14.32 -6.66 -41.06
C GLN A 508 -15.26 -7.06 -39.91
N GLN A 509 -15.08 -8.23 -39.32
CA GLN A 509 -15.79 -8.65 -38.11
C GLN A 509 -15.54 -7.71 -36.92
N VAL A 510 -14.28 -7.29 -36.70
CA VAL A 510 -13.94 -6.33 -35.65
C VAL A 510 -14.55 -4.95 -35.95
N ARG A 511 -14.62 -4.56 -37.23
CA ARG A 511 -15.28 -3.32 -37.63
C ARG A 511 -16.78 -3.36 -37.32
N GLU A 512 -17.46 -4.44 -37.69
CA GLU A 512 -18.90 -4.62 -37.47
C GLU A 512 -19.23 -4.64 -35.97
N ALA A 513 -18.41 -5.29 -35.14
CA ALA A 513 -18.58 -5.29 -33.69
C ALA A 513 -18.45 -3.88 -33.08
N ILE A 514 -17.45 -3.11 -33.52
CA ILE A 514 -17.27 -1.72 -33.08
C ILE A 514 -18.44 -0.85 -33.57
N ASP A 515 -18.85 -0.98 -34.83
CA ASP A 515 -19.96 -0.19 -35.39
C ASP A 515 -21.29 -0.50 -34.69
N GLN A 516 -21.55 -1.75 -34.29
CA GLN A 516 -22.71 -2.13 -33.48
C GLN A 516 -22.68 -1.48 -32.09
N GLN A 517 -21.53 -1.50 -31.40
CA GLN A 517 -21.39 -0.88 -30.09
C GLN A 517 -21.46 0.65 -30.15
N ILE A 518 -20.99 1.27 -31.24
CA ILE A 518 -21.14 2.71 -31.49
C ILE A 518 -22.60 3.05 -31.79
N ALA A 519 -23.30 2.25 -32.59
CA ALA A 519 -24.72 2.47 -32.91
C ALA A 519 -25.64 2.34 -31.70
N ALA A 520 -25.25 1.55 -30.69
CA ALA A 520 -25.95 1.42 -29.42
C ALA A 520 -25.79 2.62 -28.48
N ARG A 521 -24.95 3.61 -28.84
CA ARG A 521 -24.72 4.83 -28.05
C ARG A 521 -25.44 6.04 -28.67
N PRO A 522 -25.84 7.03 -27.85
CA PRO A 522 -26.29 8.31 -28.37
C PRO A 522 -25.18 8.91 -29.25
N ARG A 523 -25.55 9.49 -30.39
CA ARG A 523 -24.58 10.13 -31.30
C ARG A 523 -23.89 11.28 -30.56
N PHE A 524 -22.62 11.53 -30.88
CA PHE A 524 -21.82 12.56 -30.22
C PHE A 524 -21.84 13.86 -31.04
N HIS A 525 -23.02 14.45 -31.29
CA HIS A 525 -23.10 15.73 -32.00
C HIS A 525 -22.84 16.90 -31.04
N PHE A 526 -21.56 17.27 -30.95
CA PHE A 526 -21.15 18.45 -30.18
C PHE A 526 -21.35 19.74 -31.00
N PRO A 527 -21.90 20.82 -30.39
CA PRO A 527 -22.41 20.92 -29.01
C PRO A 527 -23.90 20.58 -28.84
N ALA A 528 -24.64 20.37 -29.93
CA ALA A 528 -26.10 20.25 -29.95
C ALA A 528 -26.68 19.23 -28.94
N ASP A 529 -26.12 18.01 -28.86
CA ASP A 529 -26.63 16.95 -27.98
C ASP A 529 -26.39 17.23 -26.49
N TYR A 530 -25.45 18.12 -26.19
CA TYR A 530 -25.06 18.49 -24.82
C TYR A 530 -25.72 19.78 -24.34
N LEU A 531 -26.43 20.49 -25.23
CA LEU A 531 -27.18 21.71 -24.92
C LEU A 531 -28.61 21.42 -24.46
N TYR A 532 -29.09 20.18 -24.58
CA TYR A 532 -30.46 19.79 -24.23
C TYR A 532 -30.77 19.96 -22.74
N ASP A 533 -29.77 19.72 -21.88
CA ASP A 533 -29.87 19.87 -20.41
C ASP A 533 -29.85 21.34 -19.94
N LEU A 534 -29.52 22.28 -20.84
CA LEU A 534 -29.23 23.69 -20.52
C LEU A 534 -30.22 24.65 -21.20
N ALA A 535 -31.51 24.29 -21.22
CA ALA A 535 -32.56 24.97 -21.99
C ALA A 535 -32.82 26.44 -21.60
N SER A 536 -32.37 26.90 -20.42
CA SER A 536 -32.62 28.25 -19.89
C SER A 536 -31.44 29.24 -19.99
N ILE A 537 -30.31 28.85 -20.60
CA ILE A 537 -29.10 29.68 -20.65
C ILE A 537 -29.03 30.45 -21.98
N GLU A 538 -28.72 31.75 -21.91
CA GLU A 538 -28.50 32.59 -23.10
C GLU A 538 -27.33 32.07 -23.96
N ARG A 539 -27.52 32.04 -25.28
CA ARG A 539 -26.59 31.40 -26.23
C ARG A 539 -26.06 32.41 -27.23
N ARG A 540 -24.79 32.25 -27.60
CA ARG A 540 -24.15 32.99 -28.69
C ARG A 540 -24.10 32.10 -29.93
N HIS A 541 -24.60 32.63 -31.04
CA HIS A 541 -24.49 31.99 -32.34
C HIS A 541 -23.16 32.36 -33.01
N HIS A 542 -22.41 31.35 -33.45
CA HIS A 542 -21.18 31.49 -34.21
C HIS A 542 -21.35 30.84 -35.58
N THR A 543 -20.97 31.56 -36.64
CA THR A 543 -20.90 31.02 -38.00
C THR A 543 -19.43 30.82 -38.39
N LEU A 544 -18.97 29.57 -38.28
CA LEU A 544 -17.62 29.15 -38.64
C LEU A 544 -17.63 28.55 -40.05
N ASN A 545 -17.55 29.43 -41.05
CA ASN A 545 -17.29 29.00 -42.43
C ASN A 545 -15.81 28.58 -42.55
N ASN A 546 -15.53 27.49 -43.27
CA ASN A 546 -14.17 26.98 -43.58
C ASN A 546 -13.38 26.32 -42.41
N GLY A 547 -13.96 25.29 -41.76
CA GLY A 547 -13.25 24.46 -40.78
C GLY A 547 -12.27 23.44 -41.40
N PRO A 548 -11.38 22.80 -40.60
CA PRO A 548 -11.27 22.89 -39.15
C PRO A 548 -10.38 24.05 -38.66
N TRP A 549 -10.87 24.81 -37.69
CA TRP A 549 -10.16 25.95 -37.13
C TRP A 549 -8.98 25.48 -36.24
N GLN A 550 -7.98 26.34 -36.07
CA GLN A 550 -6.77 26.07 -35.28
C GLN A 550 -6.56 27.15 -34.22
N LEU A 551 -5.94 26.77 -33.11
CA LEU A 551 -5.47 27.73 -32.12
C LEU A 551 -4.33 28.57 -32.70
N GLY A 552 -4.55 29.88 -32.75
CA GLY A 552 -3.55 30.89 -33.04
C GLY A 552 -2.79 31.31 -31.78
N GLN A 553 -2.39 32.57 -31.72
CA GLN A 553 -1.67 33.11 -30.57
C GLN A 553 -2.62 33.32 -29.37
N GLN A 554 -2.14 32.93 -28.20
CA GLN A 554 -2.74 33.26 -26.90
C GLN A 554 -1.97 34.44 -26.32
N LEU A 555 -2.66 35.56 -26.09
CA LEU A 555 -2.09 36.80 -25.55
C LEU A 555 -2.96 37.24 -24.37
N LEU A 556 -2.38 37.13 -23.16
CA LEU A 556 -3.07 37.42 -21.91
C LEU A 556 -4.36 36.58 -21.79
N GLU A 557 -5.53 37.21 -21.66
CA GLU A 557 -6.84 36.55 -21.53
C GLU A 557 -7.50 36.23 -22.88
N ASN A 558 -6.90 36.63 -24.00
CA ASN A 558 -7.49 36.46 -25.33
C ASN A 558 -6.87 35.27 -26.09
N VAL A 559 -7.73 34.36 -26.55
CA VAL A 559 -7.36 33.23 -27.39
C VAL A 559 -7.83 33.50 -28.82
N SER A 560 -6.91 33.44 -29.77
CA SER A 560 -7.29 33.55 -31.18
C SER A 560 -7.47 32.21 -31.87
N LEU A 561 -8.52 32.09 -32.68
CA LEU A 561 -8.79 30.97 -33.55
C LEU A 561 -8.60 31.41 -35.00
N LEU A 562 -7.90 30.60 -35.80
CA LEU A 562 -7.58 30.85 -37.19
C LEU A 562 -8.24 29.80 -38.09
N ASP A 563 -8.88 30.24 -39.17
CA ASP A 563 -9.35 29.35 -40.23
C ASP A 563 -8.25 29.04 -41.26
N CYS A 564 -8.54 28.14 -42.22
CA CYS A 564 -7.59 27.78 -43.28
C CYS A 564 -7.34 28.89 -44.31
N HIS A 565 -8.05 30.00 -44.26
CA HIS A 565 -7.92 31.17 -45.12
C HIS A 565 -7.37 32.41 -44.39
N GLY A 566 -6.94 32.27 -43.13
CA GLY A 566 -6.34 33.33 -42.32
C GLY A 566 -7.34 34.26 -41.61
N LYS A 567 -8.64 33.96 -41.60
CA LYS A 567 -9.65 34.67 -40.81
C LYS A 567 -9.41 34.38 -39.32
N ARG A 568 -9.36 35.43 -38.51
CA ARG A 568 -9.10 35.37 -37.07
C ARG A 568 -10.36 35.71 -36.28
N ILE A 569 -10.76 34.82 -35.38
CA ILE A 569 -11.72 35.11 -34.30
C ILE A 569 -10.90 35.23 -33.01
N VAL A 570 -11.24 36.19 -32.15
CA VAL A 570 -10.62 36.36 -30.84
C VAL A 570 -11.69 36.19 -29.79
N GLU A 571 -11.53 35.18 -28.94
CA GLU A 571 -12.38 34.94 -27.79
C GLU A 571 -11.65 35.35 -26.52
N THR A 572 -12.37 36.03 -25.62
CA THR A 572 -11.89 36.44 -24.29
C THR A 572 -11.97 35.31 -23.27
N ASP A 573 -12.70 34.23 -23.60
CA ASP A 573 -12.85 33.06 -22.74
C ASP A 573 -12.23 31.83 -23.43
N ILE A 574 -11.30 31.20 -22.70
CA ILE A 574 -10.58 30.02 -23.14
C ILE A 574 -11.52 28.81 -23.29
N ASP A 575 -12.57 28.72 -22.48
CA ASP A 575 -13.53 27.61 -22.53
C ASP A 575 -14.39 27.68 -23.79
N HIS A 576 -14.79 28.89 -24.15
CA HIS A 576 -15.46 29.18 -25.42
C HIS A 576 -14.54 28.90 -26.62
N ALA A 577 -13.27 29.30 -26.54
CA ALA A 577 -12.32 29.04 -27.62
C ALA A 577 -12.11 27.53 -27.87
N TRP A 578 -12.03 26.74 -26.79
CA TRP A 578 -11.92 25.29 -26.89
C TRP A 578 -13.19 24.61 -27.39
N ALA A 579 -14.36 25.06 -26.94
CA ALA A 579 -15.64 24.59 -27.43
C ALA A 579 -15.79 24.89 -28.94
N LEU A 580 -15.48 26.10 -29.39
CA LEU A 580 -15.53 26.46 -30.81
C LEU A 580 -14.57 25.61 -31.64
N LEU A 581 -13.35 25.37 -31.14
CA LEU A 581 -12.38 24.53 -31.85
C LEU A 581 -12.89 23.10 -32.02
N LEU A 582 -13.46 22.50 -30.97
CA LEU A 582 -13.99 21.14 -31.00
C LEU A 582 -15.24 21.05 -31.90
N ALA A 583 -16.15 22.02 -31.80
CA ALA A 583 -17.38 22.09 -32.60
C ALA A 583 -17.12 22.39 -34.08
N SER A 584 -16.05 23.13 -34.40
CA SER A 584 -15.68 23.46 -35.80
C SER A 584 -15.34 22.25 -36.67
N HIS A 585 -15.20 21.06 -36.07
CA HIS A 585 -14.91 19.82 -36.77
C HIS A 585 -16.16 19.12 -37.31
N SER A 586 -17.33 19.38 -36.71
CA SER A 586 -18.59 18.71 -37.03
C SER A 586 -19.64 19.66 -37.60
N GLN A 587 -19.61 20.95 -37.26
CA GLN A 587 -20.66 21.91 -37.60
C GLN A 587 -20.09 23.27 -38.04
N GLN A 588 -20.78 23.94 -38.98
CA GLN A 588 -20.46 25.29 -39.44
C GLN A 588 -21.26 26.38 -38.70
N GLN A 589 -22.44 26.02 -38.19
CA GLN A 589 -23.26 26.88 -37.34
C GLN A 589 -23.26 26.28 -35.95
N ILE A 590 -22.75 27.02 -34.97
CA ILE A 590 -22.48 26.54 -33.63
C ILE A 590 -23.15 27.49 -32.64
N GLU A 591 -23.93 26.93 -31.72
CA GLU A 591 -24.47 27.63 -30.57
C GLU A 591 -23.69 27.22 -29.32
N LEU A 592 -23.23 28.19 -28.53
CA LEU A 592 -22.59 27.92 -27.24
C LEU A 592 -23.22 28.78 -26.13
N PRO A 593 -23.25 28.30 -24.88
CA PRO A 593 -23.79 29.07 -23.76
C PRO A 593 -22.85 30.22 -23.40
N LEU A 594 -23.37 31.43 -23.19
CA LEU A 594 -22.57 32.59 -22.78
C LEU A 594 -21.91 32.42 -21.40
N ALA A 595 -22.51 31.61 -20.53
CA ALA A 595 -21.97 31.34 -19.21
C ALA A 595 -20.74 30.42 -19.31
N GLN A 596 -19.60 30.92 -18.82
CA GLN A 596 -18.31 30.20 -18.85
C GLN A 596 -18.38 28.83 -18.19
N GLU A 597 -19.01 28.73 -17.01
CA GLU A 597 -19.14 27.47 -16.27
C GLU A 597 -19.94 26.42 -17.04
N ALA A 598 -21.01 26.84 -17.72
CA ALA A 598 -21.83 25.96 -18.55
C ALA A 598 -21.08 25.50 -19.81
N CYS A 599 -20.30 26.39 -20.44
CA CYS A 599 -19.46 26.05 -21.59
C CYS A 599 -18.34 25.07 -21.19
N ARG A 600 -17.70 25.29 -20.03
CA ARG A 600 -16.70 24.40 -19.46
C ARG A 600 -17.27 23.01 -19.19
N GLU A 601 -18.44 22.92 -18.57
CA GLU A 601 -19.09 21.63 -18.30
C GLU A 601 -19.38 20.86 -19.59
N LEU A 602 -19.87 21.54 -20.62
CA LEU A 602 -20.09 21.02 -21.97
C LEU A 602 -18.84 20.38 -22.56
N VAL A 603 -17.71 21.10 -22.51
CA VAL A 603 -16.43 20.61 -23.02
C VAL A 603 -15.95 19.39 -22.23
N LEU A 604 -16.07 19.41 -20.90
CA LEU A 604 -15.63 18.31 -20.03
C LEU A 604 -16.42 17.01 -20.29
N ARG A 605 -17.76 17.11 -20.42
CA ARG A 605 -18.63 15.97 -20.76
C ARG A 605 -18.27 15.41 -22.13
N TYR A 606 -18.08 16.27 -23.14
CA TYR A 606 -17.68 15.81 -24.47
C TYR A 606 -16.30 15.14 -24.50
N LEU A 607 -15.33 15.63 -23.71
CA LEU A 607 -14.01 15.00 -23.58
C LEU A 607 -14.08 13.61 -22.93
N GLU A 608 -14.97 13.41 -21.95
CA GLU A 608 -15.20 12.09 -21.31
C GLU A 608 -15.78 11.08 -22.30
N ASP A 609 -16.74 11.53 -23.11
CA ASP A 609 -17.38 10.70 -24.12
C ASP A 609 -16.38 10.27 -25.22
N LEU A 610 -15.56 11.21 -25.69
CA LEU A 610 -14.48 10.91 -26.64
C LEU A 610 -13.43 9.96 -26.06
N ALA A 611 -13.08 10.11 -24.78
CA ALA A 611 -12.15 9.22 -24.10
C ALA A 611 -12.71 7.79 -23.93
N SER A 612 -13.99 7.69 -23.60
CA SER A 612 -14.71 6.43 -23.49
C SER A 612 -14.79 5.72 -24.85
N LEU A 613 -15.08 6.47 -25.91
CA LEU A 613 -15.10 5.94 -27.28
C LEU A 613 -13.72 5.46 -27.74
N ARG A 614 -12.66 6.23 -27.43
CA ARG A 614 -11.28 5.85 -27.79
C ARG A 614 -10.85 4.55 -27.11
N THR A 615 -11.21 4.41 -25.84
CA THR A 615 -10.91 3.21 -25.04
C THR A 615 -11.58 1.98 -25.63
N LEU A 616 -12.86 2.09 -25.99
CA LEU A 616 -13.63 1.02 -26.62
C LEU A 616 -13.02 0.59 -27.96
N ILE A 617 -12.70 1.55 -28.84
CA ILE A 617 -12.09 1.25 -30.14
C ILE A 617 -10.76 0.51 -29.96
N LEU A 618 -9.96 0.90 -28.96
CA LEU A 618 -8.67 0.26 -28.68
C LEU A 618 -8.85 -1.13 -28.08
N SER A 619 -9.76 -1.33 -27.13
CA SER A 619 -9.99 -2.63 -26.49
C SER A 619 -10.49 -3.66 -27.51
N GLU A 620 -11.48 -3.30 -28.34
CA GLU A 620 -12.03 -4.19 -29.36
C GLU A 620 -11.01 -4.47 -30.48
N SER A 621 -10.24 -3.47 -30.88
CA SER A 621 -9.15 -3.66 -31.86
C SER A 621 -8.07 -4.60 -31.33
N HIS A 622 -7.72 -4.51 -30.04
CA HIS A 622 -6.72 -5.37 -29.42
C HIS A 622 -7.22 -6.79 -29.15
N ALA A 623 -8.51 -6.97 -28.83
CA ALA A 623 -9.12 -8.27 -28.67
C ALA A 623 -9.23 -9.05 -30.00
N GLY A 624 -9.54 -8.34 -31.08
CA GLY A 624 -9.79 -8.95 -32.38
C GLY A 624 -8.57 -9.16 -33.29
N LEU A 625 -7.50 -8.35 -33.12
CA LEU A 625 -6.36 -8.30 -34.05
C LEU A 625 -5.01 -8.52 -33.36
N THR A 626 -4.34 -9.61 -33.74
CA THR A 626 -2.95 -9.92 -33.39
C THR A 626 -2.08 -9.76 -34.64
N PRO A 627 -0.93 -9.05 -34.61
CA PRO A 627 -0.22 -8.48 -33.47
C PRO A 627 -0.65 -7.04 -33.08
N ALA A 628 -0.28 -6.61 -31.86
CA ALA A 628 -0.68 -5.34 -31.25
C ALA A 628 -0.38 -4.06 -32.08
N ARG A 629 0.64 -4.10 -32.94
CA ARG A 629 0.94 -2.99 -33.87
C ARG A 629 -0.15 -2.81 -34.94
N LEU A 630 -0.77 -3.91 -35.39
CA LEU A 630 -1.84 -3.91 -36.38
C LEU A 630 -3.13 -3.35 -35.76
N ALA A 631 -3.48 -3.77 -34.55
CA ALA A 631 -4.60 -3.25 -33.78
C ALA A 631 -4.55 -1.72 -33.60
N ARG A 632 -3.39 -1.17 -33.22
CA ARG A 632 -3.20 0.29 -33.07
C ARG A 632 -3.35 1.05 -34.39
N ARG A 633 -2.81 0.51 -35.49
CA ARG A 633 -2.97 1.10 -36.84
C ARG A 633 -4.44 1.08 -37.27
N PHE A 634 -5.13 -0.02 -37.03
CA PHE A 634 -6.57 -0.16 -37.32
C PHE A 634 -7.41 0.84 -36.51
N ALA A 635 -7.21 0.92 -35.19
CA ALA A 635 -7.88 1.87 -34.30
C ALA A 635 -7.66 3.34 -34.72
N THR A 636 -6.44 3.68 -35.17
CA THR A 636 -6.12 5.04 -35.64
C THR A 636 -6.79 5.36 -36.97
N ARG A 637 -6.87 4.39 -37.88
CA ARG A 637 -7.59 4.53 -39.15
C ARG A 637 -9.10 4.67 -38.91
N LEU A 638 -9.65 3.88 -38.00
CA LEU A 638 -11.07 3.91 -37.63
C LEU A 638 -11.48 5.26 -37.04
N TRP A 639 -10.67 5.80 -36.12
CA TRP A 639 -10.90 7.14 -35.52
C TRP A 639 -11.04 8.23 -36.57
N ARG A 640 -10.17 8.23 -37.60
CA ARG A 640 -10.20 9.23 -38.69
C ARG A 640 -11.45 9.11 -39.56
N GLN A 641 -12.02 7.92 -39.70
CA GLN A 641 -13.23 7.69 -40.50
C GLN A 641 -14.52 8.16 -39.80
N LEU A 642 -14.49 8.33 -38.47
CA LEU A 642 -15.64 8.77 -37.68
C LEU A 642 -15.85 10.31 -37.70
N ALA A 643 -15.06 11.06 -38.47
CA ALA A 643 -15.12 12.53 -38.56
C ALA A 643 -15.05 13.24 -37.18
N LEU A 644 -14.29 12.68 -36.24
CA LEU A 644 -14.08 13.22 -34.90
C LEU A 644 -12.81 14.08 -34.83
N PRO A 645 -12.72 15.02 -33.86
CA PRO A 645 -11.51 15.80 -33.67
C PRO A 645 -10.26 14.91 -33.53
N PRO A 646 -9.11 15.33 -34.07
CA PRO A 646 -7.89 14.54 -33.99
C PRO A 646 -7.46 14.38 -32.53
N TRP A 647 -7.02 13.17 -32.16
CA TRP A 647 -6.74 12.79 -30.77
C TRP A 647 -5.72 13.71 -30.09
N ASP A 648 -4.72 14.21 -30.81
CA ASP A 648 -3.73 15.14 -30.26
C ASP A 648 -4.35 16.47 -29.79
N ARG A 649 -5.38 16.96 -30.49
CA ARG A 649 -6.11 18.18 -30.09
C ARG A 649 -6.99 17.93 -28.88
N ILE A 650 -7.63 16.75 -28.80
CA ILE A 650 -8.41 16.32 -27.63
C ILE A 650 -7.51 16.24 -26.39
N ARG A 651 -6.30 15.69 -26.53
CA ARG A 651 -5.31 15.64 -25.44
C ARG A 651 -4.82 17.02 -25.02
N LEU A 652 -4.63 17.94 -25.97
CA LEU A 652 -4.21 19.31 -25.66
C LEU A 652 -5.31 20.06 -24.90
N CYS A 653 -6.55 19.91 -25.34
CA CYS A 653 -7.74 20.44 -24.65
C CYS A 653 -7.86 19.84 -23.24
N ALA A 654 -7.78 18.52 -23.09
CA ALA A 654 -7.86 17.85 -21.78
C ALA A 654 -6.77 18.33 -20.80
N ARG A 655 -5.54 18.57 -21.29
CA ARG A 655 -4.46 19.12 -20.46
C ARG A 655 -4.77 20.51 -19.91
N GLN A 656 -5.46 21.35 -20.68
CA GLN A 656 -5.90 22.67 -20.21
C GLN A 656 -6.82 22.57 -19.00
N TYR A 657 -7.62 21.50 -18.93
CA TYR A 657 -8.51 21.21 -17.80
C TYR A 657 -7.88 20.34 -16.71
N GLY A 658 -6.56 20.13 -16.73
CA GLY A 658 -5.86 19.28 -15.76
C GLY A 658 -6.17 17.78 -15.91
N ARG A 659 -6.74 17.34 -17.04
CA ARG A 659 -7.05 15.93 -17.33
C ARG A 659 -5.96 15.29 -18.18
N SER A 660 -5.52 14.10 -17.79
CA SER A 660 -4.57 13.30 -18.58
C SER A 660 -5.30 12.18 -19.32
N LEU A 661 -5.41 12.32 -20.65
CA LEU A 661 -5.95 11.28 -21.52
C LEU A 661 -4.84 10.35 -22.06
N PRO A 662 -5.13 9.04 -22.25
CA PRO A 662 -4.16 8.06 -22.72
C PRO A 662 -3.57 8.44 -24.09
N ALA A 663 -2.31 8.06 -24.31
CA ALA A 663 -1.54 8.39 -25.51
C ALA A 663 -2.04 7.66 -26.76
#